data_AF-A0A372M9K2-F1
#
_entry.id   AF-A0A372M9K2-F1
#
_cell.length_a   1.000
_cell.length_b   1.000
_cell.length_c   1.000
_cell.angle_alpha   90.00
_cell.angle_beta   90.00
_cell.angle_gamma   90.00
#
_symmetry.space_group_name_H-M   'P 1'
#
loop_
_entity.id
_entity.type
_entity.pdbx_description
1 polymer ?
#
loop_
_entity_poly.entity_id
_entity_poly.type
_entity_poly.pdbx_seq_one_letter_code
_entity_poly.pdbx_strand_id
1 'polypeptide(L)'
;MRLHRWRGRAGAALVAGTLLPLAMSAPSASAGAQDQLADGQPASASSARDGHGAGEITDGDSGTYWESSAKATAGTPQWVSTDLGSTVRVGKVVLNLPAGDGPQKQTLKLQGSTNGRDFTDLTEAKSRTFRASARTPKAARTTTADLGGAPTRHIRVLITAGPGGKSARLAGIEVYADRHGDATAPTAPGGLKQSASESGTTLEWQPAEDAKGVTAYDVFADGRLRTSVAGDTTTYTDPQRSDEPVTYTVRARDAMGNQSADSDSVTRKPAGPFRVSEPASTPSSAAVERAPVAAKGPGAPSAPGTSAADDAVAAEKKKARGKAQAAAGEGATMPYSILEAEDAELGGGAAVLGPNRTIGDLAGEASGRRAVTLESTGDSVEFTTDRATNTLVTRFSIPDAPGGGGIDSTLNVYVDGTLHKAIDLTSKYAWLYGAEASPGNSPGEGDPRHIYDEAQLMLDETVPAGSTVKLQKDDGNDSEYAIDFVSFEEATEAANPDPETYAVPDGFTHQDVQNALDEVRMDTTGKLVGVYLPAGDYETSSKFQVYGKAVQVVGAGPWFTRFHAPEGQENTDIGFRADADAQGSSFAGFAYFGNYTSRIDGPGKVFDFANVSDITIDNIWNEHMVCLYWGANTDNITIKNSRIRNMFADGINMTNGSTDNLVSNNEARATGDDSFALFSAIDAGGADMKDNVYENLTSVLTWRAAGLAVYGGYDNTFRNIRIADTLVYSGITVSSLDFGYPMNGFGPGPTTLEDISIERAGGHFWNGQTFPGIWMFSASKVFQNIRVNNVDIVDPTYSGIMFQTNYVGGQAEFPVADTILTDVSISGAQKSGDEYDDKSGFGLWANEMPEEGQGPAVGEVTFRNLELSDNAEDIRNTTDTFTINVEE
;
A
#
# COMPACT_ATOMS: atom_id res chain seq x y z
N MET A 1 -48.48 -31.97 64.08
CA MET A 1 -49.69 -31.87 63.23
C MET A 1 -49.72 -30.44 62.67
N ARG A 2 -49.86 -30.28 61.33
CA ARG A 2 -50.15 -29.00 60.61
C ARG A 2 -49.02 -27.94 60.61
N LEU A 3 -48.39 -27.67 59.47
CA LEU A 3 -48.72 -26.76 58.34
C LEU A 3 -48.21 -25.32 58.52
N HIS A 4 -47.51 -24.88 57.47
CA HIS A 4 -47.45 -23.52 56.89
C HIS A 4 -46.42 -22.49 57.36
N ARG A 5 -45.41 -22.31 56.49
CA ARG A 5 -44.91 -21.07 55.83
C ARG A 5 -44.85 -19.77 56.65
N TRP A 6 -43.65 -19.17 56.70
CA TRP A 6 -43.38 -17.86 56.09
C TRP A 6 -41.87 -17.57 55.96
N ARG A 7 -41.53 -16.72 54.98
CA ARG A 7 -40.18 -16.36 54.50
C ARG A 7 -39.53 -15.24 55.33
N GLY A 8 -38.21 -15.23 55.40
CA GLY A 8 -37.38 -14.07 55.80
C GLY A 8 -35.89 -14.32 55.53
N ARG A 9 -35.22 -13.39 54.84
CA ARG A 9 -33.86 -13.47 54.25
C ARG A 9 -32.72 -13.13 55.23
N ALA A 10 -31.51 -13.62 54.87
CA ALA A 10 -30.20 -12.93 54.83
C ALA A 10 -29.06 -13.54 55.68
N GLY A 11 -27.86 -13.66 55.08
CA GLY A 11 -26.56 -13.82 55.75
C GLY A 11 -25.69 -14.97 55.23
N ALA A 12 -24.55 -14.65 54.62
CA ALA A 12 -23.60 -15.54 53.95
C ALA A 12 -22.49 -16.11 54.87
N ALA A 13 -21.86 -17.23 54.48
CA ALA A 13 -20.40 -17.48 54.49
C ALA A 13 -20.07 -18.93 54.04
N LEU A 14 -18.92 -19.09 53.39
CA LEU A 14 -18.44 -20.27 52.64
C LEU A 14 -17.31 -21.03 53.38
N VAL A 15 -16.89 -22.17 52.81
CA VAL A 15 -15.55 -22.86 52.81
C VAL A 15 -15.67 -24.32 53.27
N ALA A 16 -15.06 -25.37 52.70
CA ALA A 16 -14.52 -25.77 51.37
C ALA A 16 -14.18 -27.28 51.51
N GLY A 17 -14.04 -28.02 50.40
CA GLY A 17 -13.74 -29.46 50.41
C GLY A 17 -12.70 -29.87 49.36
N THR A 18 -12.23 -31.12 49.47
CA THR A 18 -11.42 -31.86 48.48
C THR A 18 -11.74 -33.36 48.56
N LEU A 19 -11.69 -34.08 47.42
CA LEU A 19 -11.66 -35.55 47.31
C LEU A 19 -11.25 -36.01 45.89
N LEU A 20 -10.65 -37.20 45.81
CA LEU A 20 -10.16 -37.93 44.61
C LEU A 20 -10.61 -39.44 44.69
N PRO A 21 -10.44 -40.33 43.68
CA PRO A 21 -11.51 -40.90 42.84
C PRO A 21 -11.51 -42.46 42.70
N LEU A 22 -12.47 -43.02 41.94
CA LEU A 22 -12.40 -44.35 41.29
C LEU A 22 -13.31 -44.42 40.04
N ALA A 23 -12.86 -45.13 39.01
CA ALA A 23 -13.31 -45.07 37.61
C ALA A 23 -14.47 -46.01 37.22
N MET A 24 -15.22 -45.63 36.18
CA MET A 24 -16.00 -46.52 35.31
C MET A 24 -15.70 -46.21 33.83
N SER A 25 -15.62 -47.26 33.03
CA SER A 25 -15.26 -47.30 31.61
C SER A 25 -16.39 -46.83 30.68
N ALA A 26 -16.04 -46.00 29.70
CA ALA A 26 -16.92 -45.54 28.61
C ALA A 26 -16.69 -46.35 27.31
N PRO A 27 -17.70 -46.50 26.43
CA PRO A 27 -17.57 -47.24 25.19
C PRO A 27 -16.81 -46.43 24.13
N SER A 28 -16.07 -47.15 23.29
CA SER A 28 -15.24 -46.63 22.21
C SER A 28 -16.06 -45.80 21.20
N ALA A 29 -15.74 -44.51 21.07
CA ALA A 29 -16.24 -43.66 20.00
C ALA A 29 -15.40 -43.87 18.72
N SER A 30 -16.11 -44.20 17.65
CA SER A 30 -15.65 -44.29 16.28
C SER A 30 -14.93 -43.01 15.84
N ALA A 31 -13.76 -43.15 15.22
CA ALA A 31 -13.10 -42.09 14.47
C ALA A 31 -14.06 -41.52 13.40
N GLY A 32 -14.40 -40.23 13.49
CA GLY A 32 -15.27 -39.57 12.50
C GLY A 32 -16.18 -38.46 13.06
N ALA A 33 -15.69 -37.59 13.92
CA ALA A 33 -16.34 -36.34 14.28
C ALA A 33 -15.27 -35.36 14.77
N GLN A 34 -14.57 -34.73 13.84
CA GLN A 34 -13.79 -33.55 14.14
C GLN A 34 -14.69 -32.33 13.86
N ASP A 35 -14.75 -31.40 14.82
CA ASP A 35 -15.38 -30.05 14.88
C ASP A 35 -16.39 -29.67 13.77
N GLN A 36 -17.61 -30.20 13.90
CA GLN A 36 -18.81 -29.64 13.27
C GLN A 36 -19.34 -28.56 14.24
N LEU A 37 -19.33 -27.29 13.82
CA LEU A 37 -19.58 -26.10 14.66
C LEU A 37 -21.07 -25.79 14.92
N ALA A 38 -21.95 -26.27 14.07
CA ALA A 38 -23.40 -26.07 14.15
C ALA A 38 -24.12 -27.16 14.98
N ASP A 39 -23.46 -28.23 15.38
CA ASP A 39 -24.06 -29.38 16.08
C ASP A 39 -24.56 -28.96 17.46
N GLY A 40 -25.84 -29.22 17.73
CA GLY A 40 -26.54 -28.79 18.94
C GLY A 40 -26.75 -27.28 19.09
N GLN A 41 -26.35 -26.46 18.11
CA GLN A 41 -26.46 -25.00 18.22
C GLN A 41 -27.89 -24.48 18.07
N PRO A 42 -28.23 -23.33 18.71
CA PRO A 42 -29.53 -22.71 18.57
C PRO A 42 -29.85 -22.34 17.12
N ALA A 43 -31.03 -22.74 16.65
CA ALA A 43 -31.49 -22.45 15.30
C ALA A 43 -32.81 -21.67 15.29
N SER A 44 -33.01 -20.89 14.23
CA SER A 44 -34.23 -20.10 13.98
C SER A 44 -34.61 -20.18 12.50
N ALA A 45 -35.88 -19.91 12.18
CA ALA A 45 -36.37 -19.95 10.81
C ALA A 45 -37.42 -18.86 10.54
N SER A 46 -37.65 -18.58 9.27
CA SER A 46 -38.73 -17.69 8.81
C SER A 46 -40.11 -18.22 9.19
N SER A 47 -40.30 -19.53 9.14
CA SER A 47 -41.52 -20.22 9.52
C SER A 47 -41.24 -21.72 9.73
N ALA A 48 -42.13 -22.43 10.42
CA ALA A 48 -42.04 -23.87 10.59
C ALA A 48 -43.44 -24.52 10.62
N ARG A 49 -43.55 -25.78 10.19
CA ARG A 49 -44.73 -26.61 10.44
C ARG A 49 -44.67 -27.24 11.83
N ASP A 50 -45.84 -27.59 12.38
CA ASP A 50 -45.96 -28.27 13.66
C ASP A 50 -45.16 -29.58 13.64
N GLY A 51 -44.19 -29.70 14.56
CA GLY A 51 -43.30 -30.86 14.65
C GLY A 51 -42.13 -30.91 13.67
N HIS A 52 -41.86 -29.80 12.94
CA HIS A 52 -40.76 -29.66 11.98
C HIS A 52 -40.03 -28.31 12.16
N GLY A 53 -39.52 -28.10 13.37
CA GLY A 53 -38.94 -26.83 13.84
C GLY A 53 -37.51 -26.58 13.36
N ALA A 54 -37.02 -25.35 13.56
CA ALA A 54 -35.65 -24.96 13.15
C ALA A 54 -34.57 -25.76 13.89
N GLY A 55 -34.80 -26.21 15.13
CA GLY A 55 -33.82 -27.00 15.89
C GLY A 55 -33.44 -28.33 15.22
N GLU A 56 -34.26 -28.82 14.29
CA GLU A 56 -34.03 -30.08 13.59
C GLU A 56 -32.94 -29.99 12.50
N ILE A 57 -32.38 -28.80 12.23
CA ILE A 57 -31.22 -28.67 11.32
C ILE A 57 -29.88 -28.83 12.03
N THR A 58 -29.86 -28.88 13.37
CA THR A 58 -28.63 -28.95 14.18
C THR A 58 -28.63 -30.13 15.15
N ASP A 59 -29.61 -31.03 15.09
CA ASP A 59 -29.75 -32.17 16.04
C ASP A 59 -28.97 -33.43 15.62
N GLY A 60 -28.37 -33.42 14.43
CA GLY A 60 -27.59 -34.53 13.90
C GLY A 60 -28.42 -35.74 13.44
N ASP A 61 -29.75 -35.69 13.53
CA ASP A 61 -30.65 -36.77 13.15
C ASP A 61 -31.25 -36.54 11.75
N SER A 62 -30.76 -37.29 10.77
CA SER A 62 -31.32 -37.22 9.40
C SER A 62 -32.79 -37.68 9.26
N GLY A 63 -33.38 -38.23 10.32
CA GLY A 63 -34.80 -38.60 10.41
C GLY A 63 -35.73 -37.46 10.81
N THR A 64 -35.20 -36.38 11.39
CA THR A 64 -35.91 -35.12 11.70
C THR A 64 -35.57 -34.06 10.65
N TYR A 65 -36.41 -33.02 10.53
CA TYR A 65 -36.17 -31.95 9.56
C TYR A 65 -36.99 -30.69 9.80
N TRP A 66 -36.36 -29.54 9.56
CA TRP A 66 -37.09 -28.31 9.41
C TRP A 66 -37.92 -28.30 8.11
N GLU A 67 -39.17 -27.88 8.22
CA GLU A 67 -40.05 -27.61 7.07
C GLU A 67 -40.76 -26.26 7.21
N SER A 68 -40.65 -25.41 6.18
CA SER A 68 -41.35 -24.13 6.15
C SER A 68 -42.87 -24.30 6.09
N SER A 69 -43.62 -23.39 6.74
CA SER A 69 -45.09 -23.46 6.74
C SER A 69 -45.71 -23.14 5.38
N ALA A 70 -45.02 -22.33 4.58
CA ALA A 70 -45.42 -21.91 3.24
C ALA A 70 -44.45 -22.38 2.15
N LYS A 71 -44.87 -22.28 0.88
CA LYS A 71 -44.04 -22.52 -0.30
C LYS A 71 -42.91 -21.48 -0.39
N ALA A 72 -41.68 -21.94 -0.65
CA ALA A 72 -40.58 -21.05 -0.97
C ALA A 72 -40.64 -20.62 -2.44
N THR A 73 -40.66 -19.31 -2.69
CA THR A 73 -40.60 -18.68 -4.01
C THR A 73 -39.67 -17.48 -3.97
N ALA A 74 -39.25 -16.96 -5.13
CA ALA A 74 -38.39 -15.78 -5.20
C ALA A 74 -39.03 -14.55 -4.52
N GLY A 75 -40.36 -14.40 -4.59
CA GLY A 75 -41.09 -13.32 -3.92
C GLY A 75 -41.41 -13.58 -2.44
N THR A 76 -41.29 -14.82 -1.97
CA THR A 76 -41.53 -15.21 -0.57
C THR A 76 -40.51 -16.27 -0.13
N PRO A 77 -39.21 -15.91 -0.05
CA PRO A 77 -38.18 -16.86 0.30
C PRO A 77 -38.37 -17.36 1.74
N GLN A 78 -37.95 -18.59 1.99
CA GLN A 78 -37.94 -19.16 3.33
C GLN A 78 -36.49 -19.33 3.75
N TRP A 79 -36.21 -19.15 5.04
CA TRP A 79 -34.86 -19.28 5.57
C TRP A 79 -34.84 -20.07 6.87
N VAL A 80 -33.71 -20.71 7.11
CA VAL A 80 -33.34 -21.34 8.37
C VAL A 80 -31.88 -20.99 8.67
N SER A 81 -31.57 -20.72 9.93
CA SER A 81 -30.26 -20.20 10.35
C SER A 81 -29.86 -20.79 11.71
N THR A 82 -28.55 -20.90 11.94
CA THR A 82 -27.95 -21.33 13.21
C THR A 82 -26.97 -20.28 13.73
N ASP A 83 -26.92 -20.06 15.05
CA ASP A 83 -25.90 -19.25 15.75
C ASP A 83 -24.78 -20.16 16.24
N LEU A 84 -23.57 -20.00 15.70
CA LEU A 84 -22.40 -20.79 16.07
C LEU A 84 -21.84 -20.43 17.46
N GLY A 85 -22.40 -19.42 18.14
CA GLY A 85 -22.05 -19.00 19.49
C GLY A 85 -20.90 -17.97 19.54
N SER A 86 -20.01 -17.98 18.55
CA SER A 86 -18.93 -17.01 18.35
C SER A 86 -18.65 -16.79 16.87
N THR A 87 -17.99 -15.68 16.54
CA THR A 87 -17.49 -15.46 15.18
C THR A 87 -16.32 -16.39 14.91
N VAL A 88 -16.45 -17.21 13.87
CA VAL A 88 -15.45 -18.19 13.43
C VAL A 88 -15.21 -18.00 11.94
N ARG A 89 -14.00 -18.31 11.46
CA ARG A 89 -13.74 -18.36 10.01
C ARG A 89 -14.32 -19.65 9.46
N VAL A 90 -15.44 -19.53 8.75
CA VAL A 90 -16.13 -20.70 8.19
C VAL A 90 -15.46 -21.07 6.87
N GLY A 91 -14.88 -22.27 6.81
CA GLY A 91 -14.29 -22.79 5.58
C GLY A 91 -15.29 -23.58 4.75
N LYS A 92 -16.17 -24.37 5.38
CA LYS A 92 -17.04 -25.30 4.65
C LYS A 92 -18.42 -25.45 5.29
N VAL A 93 -19.47 -25.44 4.46
CA VAL A 93 -20.85 -25.75 4.87
C VAL A 93 -21.39 -26.92 4.05
N VAL A 94 -22.04 -27.87 4.73
CA VAL A 94 -22.66 -29.06 4.15
C VAL A 94 -24.14 -29.09 4.53
N LEU A 95 -25.02 -29.22 3.53
CA LEU A 95 -26.49 -29.21 3.72
C LEU A 95 -27.12 -30.57 3.44
N ASN A 96 -27.98 -31.05 4.34
CA ASN A 96 -28.64 -32.36 4.29
C ASN A 96 -30.16 -32.28 4.09
N LEU A 97 -30.75 -33.27 3.41
CA LEU A 97 -32.21 -33.44 3.28
C LEU A 97 -32.75 -34.65 4.05
N PRO A 98 -34.06 -34.67 4.37
CA PRO A 98 -34.67 -35.70 5.20
C PRO A 98 -34.49 -37.11 4.64
N ALA A 99 -34.34 -38.09 5.55
CA ALA A 99 -34.32 -39.50 5.20
C ALA A 99 -35.68 -39.94 4.62
N GLY A 100 -35.66 -40.58 3.46
CA GLY A 100 -36.86 -41.06 2.76
C GLY A 100 -37.35 -40.18 1.60
N ASP A 101 -36.89 -38.93 1.50
CA ASP A 101 -37.17 -38.11 0.33
C ASP A 101 -36.41 -38.63 -0.91
N GLY A 102 -37.10 -38.69 -2.05
CA GLY A 102 -36.50 -39.01 -3.35
C GLY A 102 -35.64 -37.86 -3.90
N PRO A 103 -34.95 -38.03 -5.04
CA PRO A 103 -34.14 -36.96 -5.64
C PRO A 103 -34.97 -35.68 -5.85
N GLN A 104 -34.50 -34.56 -5.30
CA GLN A 104 -35.21 -33.29 -5.35
C GLN A 104 -34.26 -32.09 -5.52
N LYS A 105 -34.79 -30.98 -6.03
CA LYS A 105 -34.05 -29.74 -6.28
C LYS A 105 -34.59 -28.60 -5.43
N GLN A 106 -33.71 -27.80 -4.84
CA GLN A 106 -34.06 -26.52 -4.21
C GLN A 106 -33.11 -25.43 -4.71
N THR A 107 -33.61 -24.22 -4.95
CA THR A 107 -32.76 -23.05 -5.26
C THR A 107 -32.48 -22.29 -3.97
N LEU A 108 -31.20 -22.14 -3.63
CA LEU A 108 -30.77 -21.55 -2.37
C LEU A 108 -29.43 -20.82 -2.50
N LYS A 109 -29.17 -19.94 -1.52
CA LYS A 109 -27.85 -19.36 -1.22
C LYS A 109 -27.54 -19.45 0.28
N LEU A 110 -26.25 -19.41 0.60
CA LEU A 110 -25.76 -19.25 1.97
C LEU A 110 -25.50 -17.77 2.25
N GLN A 111 -25.83 -17.35 3.45
CA GLN A 111 -25.57 -16.01 3.96
C GLN A 111 -24.87 -16.08 5.32
N GLY A 112 -24.01 -15.10 5.60
CA GLY A 112 -23.22 -14.98 6.82
C GLY A 112 -23.56 -13.70 7.56
N SER A 113 -23.45 -13.73 8.88
CA SER A 113 -23.56 -12.53 9.73
C SER A 113 -22.71 -12.71 10.99
N THR A 114 -22.15 -11.62 11.50
CA THR A 114 -21.48 -11.60 12.81
C THR A 114 -22.43 -11.22 13.95
N ASN A 115 -23.59 -10.62 13.64
CA ASN A 115 -24.51 -10.04 14.61
C ASN A 115 -25.94 -10.62 14.57
N GLY A 116 -26.24 -11.47 13.59
CA GLY A 116 -27.51 -12.18 13.47
C GLY A 116 -28.66 -11.33 12.92
N ARG A 117 -28.37 -10.12 12.43
CA ARG A 117 -29.34 -9.18 11.83
C ARG A 117 -28.96 -8.82 10.40
N ASP A 118 -27.70 -8.46 10.19
CA ASP A 118 -27.17 -8.02 8.90
C ASP A 118 -26.51 -9.21 8.21
N PHE A 119 -27.15 -9.73 7.17
CA PHE A 119 -26.71 -10.91 6.46
C PHE A 119 -26.16 -10.55 5.09
N THR A 120 -24.93 -10.96 4.81
CA THR A 120 -24.30 -10.87 3.49
C THR A 120 -24.35 -12.22 2.78
N ASP A 121 -24.40 -12.20 1.45
CA ASP A 121 -24.37 -13.44 0.67
C ASP A 121 -22.94 -14.01 0.69
N LEU A 122 -22.80 -15.26 1.12
CA LEU A 122 -21.54 -16.01 1.04
C LEU A 122 -21.45 -16.85 -0.24
N THR A 123 -22.57 -17.04 -0.93
CA THR A 123 -22.65 -17.74 -2.20
C THR A 123 -23.76 -17.15 -3.05
N GLU A 124 -23.67 -17.24 -4.37
CA GLU A 124 -24.80 -16.95 -5.26
C GLU A 124 -25.97 -17.94 -5.10
N ALA A 125 -27.18 -17.48 -5.44
CA ALA A 125 -28.37 -18.33 -5.45
C ALA A 125 -28.30 -19.36 -6.59
N LYS A 126 -28.25 -20.65 -6.24
CA LYS A 126 -28.08 -21.74 -7.21
C LYS A 126 -29.06 -22.88 -6.95
N SER A 127 -29.60 -23.47 -8.03
CA SER A 127 -30.42 -24.69 -7.95
C SER A 127 -29.54 -25.90 -7.59
N ARG A 128 -29.66 -26.39 -6.35
CA ARG A 128 -28.94 -27.56 -5.83
C ARG A 128 -29.79 -28.82 -5.99
N THR A 129 -29.20 -29.86 -6.58
CA THR A 129 -29.84 -31.18 -6.71
C THR A 129 -29.35 -32.08 -5.58
N PHE A 130 -30.28 -32.56 -4.76
CA PHE A 130 -30.01 -33.52 -3.70
C PHE A 130 -30.40 -34.91 -4.20
N ARG A 131 -29.48 -35.88 -4.23
CA ARG A 131 -29.73 -37.23 -4.74
C ARG A 131 -29.84 -38.22 -3.57
N ALA A 132 -30.87 -39.06 -3.56
CA ALA A 132 -30.94 -40.21 -2.65
C ALA A 132 -30.90 -41.51 -3.46
N SER A 133 -30.07 -42.46 -3.04
CA SER A 133 -30.05 -43.84 -3.53
C SER A 133 -30.07 -44.77 -2.32
N ALA A 134 -30.89 -45.82 -2.34
CA ALA A 134 -31.05 -46.81 -1.26
C ALA A 134 -29.81 -47.71 -1.03
N ARG A 135 -28.68 -47.44 -1.70
CA ARG A 135 -27.45 -48.25 -1.68
C ARG A 135 -26.15 -47.46 -1.55
N THR A 136 -26.18 -46.19 -1.09
CA THR A 136 -24.97 -45.32 -1.10
C THR A 136 -24.73 -44.62 0.25
N PRO A 137 -23.47 -44.46 0.73
CA PRO A 137 -23.16 -43.87 2.04
C PRO A 137 -23.57 -42.38 2.17
N LYS A 138 -23.57 -41.88 3.42
CA LYS A 138 -23.95 -40.52 3.89
C LYS A 138 -23.54 -39.34 2.98
N ALA A 139 -22.43 -39.47 2.25
CA ALA A 139 -21.84 -38.44 1.37
C ALA A 139 -22.60 -38.10 0.07
N ALA A 140 -23.71 -38.78 -0.27
CA ALA A 140 -24.46 -38.49 -1.50
C ALA A 140 -25.74 -37.63 -1.30
N ARG A 141 -26.12 -37.29 -0.06
CA ARG A 141 -27.31 -36.47 0.27
C ARG A 141 -26.98 -35.01 0.60
N THR A 142 -25.74 -34.62 0.32
CA THR A 142 -25.13 -33.38 0.74
C THR A 142 -24.86 -32.47 -0.44
N THR A 143 -25.03 -31.15 -0.26
CA THR A 143 -24.34 -30.16 -1.10
C THR A 143 -23.33 -29.44 -0.23
N THR A 144 -22.10 -29.31 -0.73
CA THR A 144 -21.00 -28.62 -0.06
C THR A 144 -20.78 -27.26 -0.72
N ALA A 145 -20.53 -26.24 0.08
CA ALA A 145 -20.00 -24.95 -0.35
C ALA A 145 -18.72 -24.66 0.43
N ASP A 146 -17.67 -24.32 -0.30
CA ASP A 146 -16.41 -23.79 0.26
C ASP A 146 -16.55 -22.27 0.35
N LEU A 147 -16.17 -21.71 1.49
CA LEU A 147 -16.42 -20.31 1.87
C LEU A 147 -15.13 -19.54 2.18
N GLY A 148 -13.95 -20.15 2.00
CA GLY A 148 -12.65 -19.45 2.03
C GLY A 148 -12.30 -18.74 3.34
N GLY A 149 -12.96 -19.06 4.46
CA GLY A 149 -12.63 -18.51 5.78
C GLY A 149 -13.30 -17.18 6.13
N ALA A 150 -14.49 -16.90 5.58
CA ALA A 150 -15.27 -15.70 5.93
C ALA A 150 -15.64 -15.66 7.44
N PRO A 151 -15.35 -14.56 8.18
CA PRO A 151 -15.72 -14.42 9.59
C PRO A 151 -17.23 -14.43 9.76
N THR A 152 -17.76 -15.51 10.35
CA THR A 152 -19.20 -15.72 10.46
C THR A 152 -19.57 -16.28 11.82
N ARG A 153 -20.60 -15.72 12.43
CA ARG A 153 -21.23 -16.27 13.65
C ARG A 153 -22.57 -16.92 13.35
N HIS A 154 -23.35 -16.34 12.44
CA HIS A 154 -24.65 -16.86 12.04
C HIS A 154 -24.58 -17.28 10.57
N ILE A 155 -24.82 -18.56 10.31
CA ILE A 155 -24.99 -19.07 8.95
C ILE A 155 -26.49 -19.19 8.68
N ARG A 156 -26.94 -18.67 7.53
CA ARG A 156 -28.33 -18.74 7.07
C ARG A 156 -28.40 -19.39 5.70
N VAL A 157 -29.31 -20.33 5.54
CA VAL A 157 -29.70 -20.89 4.24
C VAL A 157 -30.95 -20.16 3.78
N LEU A 158 -30.85 -19.37 2.72
CA LEU A 158 -32.00 -18.69 2.11
C LEU A 158 -32.48 -19.48 0.89
N ILE A 159 -33.69 -20.01 0.94
CA ILE A 159 -34.28 -20.87 -0.10
C ILE A 159 -35.35 -20.07 -0.86
N THR A 160 -35.08 -19.85 -2.14
CA THR A 160 -35.92 -19.06 -3.07
C THR A 160 -36.77 -19.93 -3.99
N ALA A 161 -36.54 -21.25 -4.04
CA ALA A 161 -37.47 -22.20 -4.65
C ALA A 161 -37.41 -23.56 -3.98
N GLY A 162 -38.53 -24.01 -3.42
CA GLY A 162 -38.66 -25.35 -2.81
C GLY A 162 -38.86 -26.48 -3.84
N PRO A 163 -38.78 -27.75 -3.41
CA PRO A 163 -38.81 -28.90 -4.29
C PRO A 163 -40.16 -29.06 -4.98
N GLY A 164 -40.15 -29.08 -6.31
CA GLY A 164 -41.37 -29.14 -7.13
C GLY A 164 -42.35 -27.99 -6.84
N GLY A 165 -41.85 -26.85 -6.37
CA GLY A 165 -42.67 -25.70 -5.98
C GLY A 165 -43.47 -25.91 -4.70
N LYS A 166 -42.91 -26.61 -3.70
CA LYS A 166 -43.51 -26.86 -2.38
C LYS A 166 -42.77 -26.09 -1.26
N SER A 167 -43.10 -26.39 -0.01
CA SER A 167 -42.39 -25.94 1.20
C SER A 167 -40.91 -26.33 1.15
N ALA A 168 -40.06 -25.46 1.70
CA ALA A 168 -38.63 -25.71 1.84
C ALA A 168 -38.37 -26.70 2.97
N ARG A 169 -37.37 -27.58 2.79
CA ARG A 169 -36.99 -28.58 3.80
C ARG A 169 -35.49 -28.70 3.93
N LEU A 170 -35.01 -28.92 5.15
CA LEU A 170 -33.61 -29.20 5.46
C LEU A 170 -33.54 -30.08 6.72
N ALA A 171 -32.76 -31.18 6.67
CA ALA A 171 -32.57 -32.11 7.78
C ALA A 171 -31.21 -31.96 8.46
N GLY A 172 -30.39 -31.00 8.02
CA GLY A 172 -29.11 -30.75 8.65
C GLY A 172 -28.35 -29.63 7.98
N ILE A 173 -27.70 -28.81 8.81
CA ILE A 173 -26.59 -27.95 8.43
C ILE A 173 -25.35 -28.41 9.20
N GLU A 174 -24.29 -28.71 8.48
CA GLU A 174 -22.99 -28.97 9.07
C GLU A 174 -22.06 -27.82 8.68
N VAL A 175 -21.53 -27.14 9.68
CA VAL A 175 -20.61 -26.01 9.48
C VAL A 175 -19.26 -26.43 10.01
N TYR A 176 -18.21 -26.23 9.22
CA TYR A 176 -16.85 -26.56 9.60
C TYR A 176 -16.01 -25.28 9.54
N ALA A 177 -15.22 -25.07 10.61
CA ALA A 177 -14.14 -24.09 10.58
C ALA A 177 -13.26 -24.38 9.37
N ASP A 178 -12.65 -23.33 8.82
CA ASP A 178 -11.53 -23.54 7.92
C ASP A 178 -10.44 -24.33 8.65
N ARG A 179 -10.06 -25.48 8.09
CA ARG A 179 -9.04 -26.39 8.65
C ARG A 179 -7.96 -26.73 7.63
N HIS A 180 -7.67 -25.82 6.71
CA HIS A 180 -6.40 -25.86 5.99
C HIS A 180 -5.19 -25.51 6.90
N GLY A 181 -5.26 -25.86 8.19
CA GLY A 181 -4.27 -25.59 9.21
C GLY A 181 -4.14 -26.69 10.26
N ASP A 182 -2.90 -27.05 10.60
CA ASP A 182 -2.51 -27.91 11.72
C ASP A 182 -3.19 -27.60 13.07
N ALA A 183 -3.48 -28.66 13.84
CA ALA A 183 -4.03 -28.60 15.20
C ALA A 183 -3.12 -29.27 16.25
N THR A 184 -1.95 -29.79 15.83
CA THR A 184 -0.98 -30.41 16.73
C THR A 184 -0.05 -29.34 17.24
N ALA A 185 0.03 -29.18 18.56
CA ALA A 185 1.03 -28.28 19.13
C ALA A 185 2.44 -28.86 18.95
N PRO A 186 3.45 -28.03 18.66
CA PRO A 186 4.84 -28.44 18.66
C PRO A 186 5.29 -29.09 19.97
N THR A 187 6.35 -29.90 19.95
CA THR A 187 6.98 -30.37 21.20
C THR A 187 7.57 -29.21 22.00
N ALA A 188 7.77 -29.39 23.31
CA ALA A 188 8.39 -28.34 24.12
C ALA A 188 9.87 -28.15 23.73
N PRO A 189 10.37 -26.91 23.62
CA PRO A 189 11.79 -26.67 23.36
C PRO A 189 12.64 -27.25 24.49
N GLY A 190 13.72 -27.96 24.14
CA GLY A 190 14.58 -28.64 25.12
C GLY A 190 15.85 -27.84 25.45
N GLY A 191 16.48 -28.11 26.59
CA GLY A 191 17.88 -27.72 26.82
C GLY A 191 18.14 -26.20 26.87
N LEU A 192 17.18 -25.41 27.36
CA LEU A 192 17.33 -23.98 27.54
C LEU A 192 18.55 -23.66 28.42
N LYS A 193 19.41 -22.78 27.92
CA LYS A 193 20.62 -22.28 28.57
C LYS A 193 20.64 -20.76 28.50
N GLN A 194 21.39 -20.15 29.42
CA GLN A 194 21.66 -18.72 29.39
C GLN A 194 23.16 -18.43 29.46
N SER A 195 23.60 -17.35 28.83
CA SER A 195 24.90 -16.74 29.00
C SER A 195 24.74 -15.21 29.09
N ALA A 196 25.63 -14.55 29.82
CA ALA A 196 25.65 -13.09 29.89
C ALA A 196 26.53 -12.54 28.75
N SER A 197 26.08 -11.48 28.09
CA SER A 197 26.82 -10.77 27.04
C SER A 197 26.85 -9.27 27.32
N GLU A 198 27.68 -8.52 26.59
CA GLU A 198 27.70 -7.06 26.67
C GLU A 198 26.38 -6.43 26.20
N SER A 199 25.57 -7.12 25.39
CA SER A 199 24.27 -6.64 24.90
C SER A 199 23.08 -7.11 25.73
N GLY A 200 23.26 -8.02 26.71
CA GLY A 200 22.15 -8.53 27.51
C GLY A 200 22.34 -9.95 28.07
N THR A 201 21.25 -10.71 28.15
CA THR A 201 21.26 -12.14 28.53
C THR A 201 20.86 -12.97 27.33
N THR A 202 21.81 -13.71 26.78
CA THR A 202 21.59 -14.60 25.64
C THR A 202 21.05 -15.93 26.12
N LEU A 203 19.91 -16.32 25.60
CA LEU A 203 19.24 -17.59 25.78
C LEU A 203 19.46 -18.46 24.54
N GLU A 204 19.68 -19.76 24.74
CA GLU A 204 19.84 -20.74 23.67
C GLU A 204 19.06 -22.00 24.04
N TRP A 205 18.31 -22.58 23.11
CA TRP A 205 17.55 -23.82 23.32
C TRP A 205 17.70 -24.79 22.13
N GLN A 206 17.25 -26.03 22.32
CA GLN A 206 17.14 -27.02 21.26
C GLN A 206 15.78 -26.86 20.58
N PRO A 207 15.72 -27.04 19.25
CA PRO A 207 14.50 -26.85 18.49
C PRO A 207 13.41 -27.84 18.92
N ALA A 208 12.17 -27.35 18.91
CA ALA A 208 10.98 -28.16 18.99
C ALA A 208 10.69 -28.84 17.64
N GLU A 209 9.96 -29.94 17.69
CA GLU A 209 9.54 -30.70 16.52
C GLU A 209 8.04 -30.55 16.33
N ASP A 210 7.64 -30.32 15.09
CA ASP A 210 6.25 -30.36 14.67
C ASP A 210 6.15 -30.93 13.24
N ALA A 211 5.07 -31.65 12.95
CA ALA A 211 4.90 -32.34 11.66
C ALA A 211 4.58 -31.38 10.50
N LYS A 212 4.09 -30.17 10.78
CA LYS A 212 3.84 -29.09 9.81
C LYS A 212 4.79 -27.90 9.98
N GLY A 213 5.61 -27.94 11.02
CA GLY A 213 6.75 -27.06 11.21
C GLY A 213 6.47 -26.03 12.30
N VAL A 214 7.51 -25.77 13.09
CA VAL A 214 7.51 -24.68 14.05
C VAL A 214 7.75 -23.38 13.29
N THR A 215 6.91 -22.38 13.52
CA THR A 215 7.02 -21.07 12.86
C THR A 215 7.44 -19.97 13.80
N ALA A 216 7.34 -20.18 15.13
CA ALA A 216 7.85 -19.25 16.12
C ALA A 216 8.24 -19.90 17.45
N TYR A 217 9.06 -19.22 18.25
CA TYR A 217 9.26 -19.48 19.68
C TYR A 217 8.90 -18.25 20.51
N ASP A 218 8.07 -18.43 21.52
CA ASP A 218 7.70 -17.42 22.51
C ASP A 218 8.63 -17.49 23.71
N VAL A 219 9.39 -16.42 23.94
CA VAL A 219 10.29 -16.31 25.10
C VAL A 219 9.55 -15.55 26.20
N PHE A 220 9.51 -16.14 27.39
CA PHE A 220 8.89 -15.54 28.57
C PHE A 220 9.95 -15.17 29.60
N ALA A 221 9.77 -14.03 30.27
CA ALA A 221 10.54 -13.56 31.41
C ALA A 221 9.59 -13.38 32.61
N ASP A 222 9.85 -14.09 33.71
CA ASP A 222 9.02 -14.15 34.92
C ASP A 222 7.53 -14.46 34.64
N GLY A 223 7.31 -15.36 33.68
CA GLY A 223 5.97 -15.80 33.26
C GLY A 223 5.23 -14.81 32.36
N ARG A 224 5.84 -13.67 32.00
CA ARG A 224 5.28 -12.69 31.05
C ARG A 224 5.97 -12.84 29.70
N LEU A 225 5.18 -12.80 28.62
CA LEU A 225 5.72 -12.86 27.26
C LEU A 225 6.67 -11.68 27.05
N ARG A 226 7.90 -12.01 26.67
CA ARG A 226 8.98 -11.05 26.45
C ARG A 226 9.10 -10.70 24.99
N THR A 227 9.10 -11.72 24.14
CA THR A 227 9.14 -11.62 22.70
C THR A 227 8.71 -12.94 22.06
N SER A 228 8.53 -12.93 20.74
CA SER A 228 8.43 -14.12 19.90
C SER A 228 9.50 -14.03 18.81
N VAL A 229 10.23 -15.11 18.56
CA VAL A 229 11.25 -15.23 17.49
C VAL A 229 10.81 -16.26 16.45
N ALA A 230 11.40 -16.26 15.26
CA ALA A 230 11.03 -17.19 14.18
C ALA A 230 11.31 -18.67 14.56
N GLY A 231 10.60 -19.61 13.93
CA GLY A 231 10.62 -21.04 14.28
C GLY A 231 11.88 -21.81 13.92
N ASP A 232 12.76 -21.21 13.11
CA ASP A 232 14.12 -21.64 12.84
C ASP A 232 15.17 -20.99 13.77
N THR A 233 14.75 -20.05 14.61
CA THR A 233 15.61 -19.35 15.57
C THR A 233 15.62 -20.08 16.91
N THR A 234 16.82 -20.48 17.36
CA THR A 234 17.01 -21.19 18.63
C THR A 234 17.82 -20.41 19.66
N THR A 235 17.98 -19.10 19.44
CA THR A 235 18.71 -18.18 20.32
C THR A 235 18.01 -16.84 20.41
N TYR A 236 18.08 -16.18 21.56
CA TYR A 236 17.52 -14.85 21.78
C TYR A 236 18.32 -14.10 22.84
N THR A 237 18.68 -12.84 22.61
CA THR A 237 19.31 -12.00 23.63
C THR A 237 18.31 -11.02 24.22
N ASP A 238 17.98 -11.18 25.50
CA ASP A 238 17.19 -10.19 26.24
C ASP A 238 18.07 -8.98 26.60
N PRO A 239 17.83 -7.80 26.03
CA PRO A 239 18.69 -6.64 26.23
C PRO A 239 18.44 -5.94 27.58
N GLN A 240 17.36 -6.28 28.31
CA GLN A 240 17.08 -5.61 29.56
C GLN A 240 18.02 -6.07 30.66
N ARG A 241 18.85 -5.14 31.10
CA ARG A 241 19.63 -5.28 32.32
C ARG A 241 18.71 -5.00 33.51
N SER A 242 18.58 -5.97 34.40
CA SER A 242 17.89 -5.80 35.68
C SER A 242 18.78 -6.35 36.80
N ASP A 243 18.72 -5.65 37.93
CA ASP A 243 19.37 -5.95 39.20
C ASP A 243 18.59 -6.99 40.03
N GLU A 244 17.42 -7.40 39.55
CA GLU A 244 16.63 -8.49 40.10
C GLU A 244 16.83 -9.79 39.28
N PRO A 245 16.77 -10.97 39.91
CA PRO A 245 16.83 -12.24 39.19
C PRO A 245 15.61 -12.39 38.27
N VAL A 246 15.84 -12.80 37.01
CA VAL A 246 14.78 -13.03 36.02
C VAL A 246 14.80 -14.50 35.59
N THR A 247 13.65 -15.16 35.61
CA THR A 247 13.50 -16.56 35.18
C THR A 247 12.89 -16.63 33.78
N TYR A 248 13.58 -17.33 32.89
CA TYR A 248 13.18 -17.49 31.48
C TYR A 248 12.64 -18.88 31.20
N THR A 249 11.67 -18.94 30.29
CA THR A 249 11.09 -20.16 29.69
C THR A 249 10.74 -19.87 28.24
N VAL A 250 10.69 -20.89 27.38
CA VAL A 250 10.39 -20.75 25.95
C VAL A 250 9.29 -21.74 25.54
N ARG A 251 8.36 -21.32 24.68
CA ARG A 251 7.37 -22.20 24.03
C ARG A 251 7.55 -22.15 22.52
N ALA A 252 7.32 -23.25 21.82
CA ALA A 252 7.25 -23.28 20.37
C ALA A 252 5.81 -23.03 19.89
N ARG A 253 5.66 -22.47 18.69
CA ARG A 253 4.38 -22.17 18.05
C ARG A 253 4.42 -22.52 16.56
N ASP A 254 3.35 -23.10 16.05
CA ASP A 254 3.20 -23.40 14.62
C ASP A 254 2.48 -22.30 13.84
N ALA A 255 2.35 -22.49 12.51
CA ALA A 255 1.70 -21.56 11.59
C ALA A 255 0.23 -21.28 11.92
N MET A 256 -0.38 -22.11 12.77
CA MET A 256 -1.79 -22.07 13.14
C MET A 256 -2.01 -21.56 14.56
N GLY A 257 -0.92 -21.21 15.25
CA GLY A 257 -0.93 -20.63 16.58
C GLY A 257 -0.99 -21.65 17.72
N ASN A 258 -0.83 -22.96 17.46
CA ASN A 258 -0.77 -23.96 18.52
C ASN A 258 0.55 -23.82 19.28
N GLN A 259 0.49 -23.75 20.61
CA GLN A 259 1.67 -23.55 21.47
C GLN A 259 2.06 -24.83 22.21
N SER A 260 3.37 -25.09 22.27
CA SER A 260 3.93 -26.17 23.09
C SER A 260 3.77 -25.91 24.59
N ALA A 261 4.07 -26.92 25.41
CA ALA A 261 4.37 -26.70 26.83
C ALA A 261 5.65 -25.86 27.00
N ASP A 262 5.86 -25.28 28.19
CA ASP A 262 7.09 -24.56 28.55
C ASP A 262 8.32 -25.46 28.44
N SER A 263 9.43 -24.88 27.99
CA SER A 263 10.77 -25.46 28.11
C SER A 263 11.20 -25.62 29.57
N ASP A 264 12.35 -26.25 29.78
CA ASP A 264 13.12 -26.07 31.03
C ASP A 264 13.34 -24.57 31.29
N SER A 265 13.40 -24.16 32.56
CA SER A 265 13.61 -22.75 32.93
C SER A 265 15.06 -22.44 33.30
N VAL A 266 15.54 -21.22 32.99
CA VAL A 266 16.85 -20.71 33.45
C VAL A 266 16.71 -19.37 34.15
N THR A 267 17.40 -19.16 35.27
CA THR A 267 17.31 -17.91 36.04
C THR A 267 18.62 -17.13 35.98
N ARG A 268 18.55 -15.91 35.47
CA ARG A 268 19.67 -14.95 35.48
C ARG A 268 19.89 -14.43 36.89
N LYS A 269 21.16 -14.34 37.32
CA LYS A 269 21.53 -13.72 38.60
C LYS A 269 21.72 -12.20 38.43
N PRO A 270 21.46 -11.40 39.48
CA PRO A 270 21.74 -9.96 39.49
C PRO A 270 23.17 -9.61 39.07
N ALA A 271 23.32 -8.70 38.11
CA ALA A 271 24.61 -8.11 37.80
C ALA A 271 24.91 -7.00 38.82
N GLY A 272 26.05 -7.08 39.50
CA GLY A 272 26.50 -6.01 40.40
C GLY A 272 26.70 -4.67 39.65
N PRO A 273 26.75 -3.53 40.36
CA PRO A 273 26.78 -2.21 39.73
C PRO A 273 28.00 -2.05 38.81
N PHE A 274 27.74 -1.64 37.56
CA PHE A 274 28.74 -1.40 36.53
C PHE A 274 29.57 -0.15 36.88
N ARG A 275 30.89 -0.30 37.05
CA ARG A 275 31.81 0.84 37.25
C ARG A 275 32.22 1.39 35.89
N VAL A 276 31.84 2.64 35.60
CA VAL A 276 32.35 3.38 34.44
C VAL A 276 33.80 3.80 34.73
N SER A 277 34.73 3.42 33.86
CA SER A 277 36.09 3.98 33.85
C SER A 277 36.11 5.27 33.03
N GLU A 278 36.55 6.37 33.65
CA GLU A 278 36.68 7.70 33.07
C GLU A 278 37.64 7.76 31.86
N PRO A 279 37.39 8.62 30.85
CA PRO A 279 38.42 8.99 29.88
C PRO A 279 39.34 10.08 30.45
N ALA A 280 40.64 9.91 30.26
CA ALA A 280 41.68 10.83 30.71
C ALA A 280 41.70 12.15 29.93
N SER A 281 41.70 13.26 30.65
CA SER A 281 41.98 14.62 30.18
C SER A 281 43.47 14.86 29.89
N THR A 282 43.81 15.80 28.97
CA THR A 282 44.81 16.90 29.10
C THR A 282 45.03 17.62 27.73
N PRO A 283 45.68 18.83 27.62
CA PRO A 283 44.98 20.11 27.57
C PRO A 283 45.42 21.04 26.38
N SER A 284 44.80 22.22 26.28
CA SER A 284 45.01 23.29 25.28
C SER A 284 46.16 24.26 25.62
N SER A 285 46.84 24.85 24.61
CA SER A 285 46.84 26.31 24.31
C SER A 285 48.01 26.83 23.47
N ALA A 286 47.72 27.81 22.59
CA ALA A 286 48.46 29.06 22.30
C ALA A 286 47.61 29.92 21.33
N ALA A 287 46.83 30.90 21.78
CA ALA A 287 47.16 32.30 22.12
C ALA A 287 47.63 33.17 20.94
N VAL A 288 46.90 34.26 20.61
CA VAL A 288 47.36 35.67 20.74
C VAL A 288 46.15 36.64 20.82
N GLU A 289 46.30 37.57 21.76
CA GLU A 289 45.49 38.65 22.35
C GLU A 289 45.61 39.96 21.48
N ARG A 290 44.70 40.97 21.38
CA ARG A 290 44.31 42.01 22.37
C ARG A 290 43.29 43.03 21.78
N ALA A 291 42.14 43.19 22.44
CA ALA A 291 41.63 44.38 23.20
C ALA A 291 41.39 45.79 22.52
N PRO A 292 40.64 46.75 23.15
CA PRO A 292 39.25 47.12 22.79
C PRO A 292 38.96 48.65 22.75
N VAL A 293 37.76 49.12 22.29
CA VAL A 293 37.25 50.48 22.67
C VAL A 293 35.70 50.58 22.75
N ALA A 294 35.26 50.82 23.99
CA ALA A 294 34.14 51.62 24.55
C ALA A 294 32.80 51.88 23.83
N ALA A 295 31.73 51.70 24.63
CA ALA A 295 30.35 52.13 24.41
C ALA A 295 30.05 53.59 24.83
N LYS A 296 28.99 54.18 24.25
CA LYS A 296 28.24 55.33 24.80
C LYS A 296 26.78 55.27 24.34
N GLY A 297 25.83 55.26 25.28
CA GLY A 297 24.39 55.44 25.01
C GLY A 297 23.93 56.91 25.13
N PRO A 298 22.65 57.19 25.44
CA PRO A 298 21.50 57.12 24.53
C PRO A 298 20.70 58.45 24.47
N GLY A 299 19.71 58.58 23.58
CA GLY A 299 18.71 59.66 23.60
C GLY A 299 17.70 59.64 22.45
N ALA A 300 16.41 59.63 22.78
CA ALA A 300 15.23 59.76 21.89
C ALA A 300 14.42 61.04 22.32
N PRO A 301 13.23 61.40 21.76
CA PRO A 301 12.57 61.15 20.46
C PRO A 301 11.96 62.44 19.81
N SER A 302 11.44 62.37 18.57
CA SER A 302 10.13 62.93 18.10
C SER A 302 10.01 63.01 16.55
N ALA A 303 8.83 62.65 16.03
CA ALA A 303 8.40 62.59 14.61
C ALA A 303 7.72 63.92 14.16
N PRO A 304 6.99 64.04 13.01
CA PRO A 304 6.95 63.28 11.74
C PRO A 304 7.06 64.20 10.47
N GLY A 305 7.24 63.63 9.28
CA GLY A 305 7.11 64.39 8.03
C GLY A 305 7.52 63.62 6.77
N THR A 306 6.53 63.29 5.96
CA THR A 306 6.57 62.56 4.68
C THR A 306 7.39 63.25 3.58
N SER A 307 8.28 62.52 2.91
CA SER A 307 8.72 62.88 1.54
C SER A 307 9.38 61.70 0.83
N ALA A 308 8.78 61.24 -0.28
CA ALA A 308 9.40 60.75 -1.53
C ALA A 308 10.56 59.74 -1.49
N ALA A 309 10.90 59.19 -0.33
CA ALA A 309 11.93 58.17 -0.14
C ALA A 309 11.34 56.76 -0.01
N ASP A 310 10.04 56.64 0.27
CA ASP A 310 9.38 55.35 0.46
C ASP A 310 9.19 54.57 -0.86
N ASP A 311 9.05 55.26 -2.00
CA ASP A 311 8.95 54.61 -3.31
C ASP A 311 10.31 54.15 -3.86
N ALA A 312 11.40 54.81 -3.45
CA ALA A 312 12.77 54.40 -3.80
C ALA A 312 13.28 53.27 -2.88
N VAL A 313 12.86 53.27 -1.61
CA VAL A 313 13.15 52.17 -0.66
C VAL A 313 12.28 50.94 -0.95
N ALA A 314 11.06 51.08 -1.51
CA ALA A 314 10.29 49.95 -2.02
C ALA A 314 10.92 49.32 -3.27
N ALA A 315 11.53 50.13 -4.15
CA ALA A 315 12.24 49.65 -5.34
C ALA A 315 13.63 49.07 -5.03
N GLU A 316 14.36 49.59 -4.04
CA GLU A 316 15.62 48.98 -3.56
C GLU A 316 15.38 47.75 -2.67
N LYS A 317 14.30 47.68 -1.89
CA LYS A 317 13.94 46.44 -1.17
C LYS A 317 13.48 45.30 -2.09
N LYS A 318 12.96 45.60 -3.28
CA LYS A 318 12.72 44.59 -4.33
C LYS A 318 14.00 44.17 -5.08
N LYS A 319 15.05 45.00 -5.11
CA LYS A 319 16.33 44.67 -5.77
C LYS A 319 17.42 44.14 -4.82
N ALA A 320 17.32 44.37 -3.52
CA ALA A 320 18.17 43.77 -2.49
C ALA A 320 17.61 42.44 -1.92
N ARG A 321 16.37 42.07 -2.29
CA ARG A 321 15.77 40.73 -2.10
C ARG A 321 16.12 39.72 -3.21
N GLY A 322 17.13 40.03 -4.03
CA GLY A 322 17.64 39.16 -5.08
C GLY A 322 18.86 38.34 -4.64
N LYS A 323 18.77 37.60 -3.53
CA LYS A 323 19.37 36.26 -3.61
C LYS A 323 18.31 35.46 -4.34
N ALA A 324 18.59 35.10 -5.60
CA ALA A 324 17.84 34.03 -6.23
C ALA A 324 17.91 32.85 -5.26
N GLN A 325 16.81 32.60 -4.56
CA GLN A 325 16.55 31.26 -4.06
C GLN A 325 16.61 30.42 -5.34
N ALA A 326 17.56 29.48 -5.40
CA ALA A 326 17.52 28.51 -6.49
C ALA A 326 16.11 27.92 -6.49
N ALA A 327 15.48 27.76 -7.66
CA ALA A 327 14.17 27.14 -7.73
C ALA A 327 14.26 25.81 -6.96
N ALA A 328 13.47 25.64 -5.90
CA ALA A 328 13.48 24.39 -5.17
C ALA A 328 12.98 23.27 -6.09
N GLY A 329 13.63 22.10 -6.03
CA GLY A 329 13.14 20.85 -6.61
C GLY A 329 12.67 20.92 -8.06
N GLU A 330 13.59 21.03 -9.02
CA GLU A 330 13.24 20.90 -10.45
C GLU A 330 12.81 19.46 -10.81
N GLY A 331 13.24 18.49 -9.99
CA GLY A 331 12.92 17.08 -10.15
C GLY A 331 13.77 16.37 -11.20
N ALA A 332 13.19 15.36 -11.85
CA ALA A 332 13.85 14.55 -12.87
C ALA A 332 14.00 15.31 -14.20
N THR A 333 15.15 15.15 -14.85
CA THR A 333 15.38 15.62 -16.22
C THR A 333 15.14 14.47 -17.20
N MET A 334 14.09 14.58 -18.00
CA MET A 334 13.66 13.56 -18.95
C MET A 334 13.98 13.95 -20.40
N PRO A 335 14.15 12.98 -21.32
CA PRO A 335 14.50 13.27 -22.72
C PRO A 335 13.34 13.88 -23.51
N TYR A 336 12.16 13.99 -22.92
CA TYR A 336 10.94 14.53 -23.51
C TYR A 336 10.50 15.83 -22.85
N SER A 337 9.72 16.63 -23.57
CA SER A 337 8.96 17.77 -23.03
C SER A 337 7.50 17.36 -22.81
N ILE A 338 6.78 18.10 -21.96
CA ILE A 338 5.32 17.96 -21.76
C ILE A 338 4.70 19.32 -22.08
N LEU A 339 3.65 19.32 -22.89
CA LEU A 339 2.88 20.52 -23.26
C LEU A 339 1.42 20.30 -22.85
N GLU A 340 0.95 21.12 -21.91
CA GLU A 340 -0.43 21.06 -21.39
C GLU A 340 -1.45 21.45 -22.47
N ALA A 341 -2.56 20.73 -22.56
CA ALA A 341 -3.56 20.93 -23.60
C ALA A 341 -4.30 22.25 -23.45
N GLU A 342 -4.52 22.73 -22.22
CA GLU A 342 -5.21 24.00 -21.97
C GLU A 342 -4.41 25.24 -22.43
N ASP A 343 -3.12 25.08 -22.70
CA ASP A 343 -2.23 26.13 -23.22
C ASP A 343 -2.08 26.07 -24.76
N ALA A 344 -2.62 25.04 -25.40
CA ALA A 344 -2.54 24.81 -26.84
C ALA A 344 -3.66 25.52 -27.64
N GLU A 345 -3.53 25.55 -28.97
CA GLU A 345 -4.53 26.19 -29.83
C GLU A 345 -5.75 25.27 -30.00
N LEU A 346 -6.94 25.80 -29.68
CA LEU A 346 -8.19 25.04 -29.77
C LEU A 346 -8.91 25.29 -31.09
N GLY A 347 -9.48 24.22 -31.67
CA GLY A 347 -10.27 24.27 -32.89
C GLY A 347 -11.67 23.67 -32.70
N GLY A 348 -12.60 24.09 -33.57
CA GLY A 348 -13.98 23.62 -33.53
C GLY A 348 -14.74 24.13 -32.31
N GLY A 349 -15.35 23.21 -31.56
CA GLY A 349 -16.03 23.43 -30.29
C GLY A 349 -15.25 22.98 -29.05
N ALA A 350 -13.96 22.63 -29.20
CA ALA A 350 -13.12 22.17 -28.10
C ALA A 350 -13.09 23.19 -26.95
N ALA A 351 -13.11 22.71 -25.71
CA ALA A 351 -13.23 23.56 -24.52
C ALA A 351 -12.31 23.13 -23.37
N VAL A 352 -11.71 24.11 -22.71
CA VAL A 352 -10.93 23.92 -21.47
C VAL A 352 -11.86 23.66 -20.29
N LEU A 353 -11.55 22.64 -19.50
CA LEU A 353 -12.16 22.33 -18.20
C LEU A 353 -11.32 22.88 -17.04
N GLY A 354 -11.98 23.08 -15.89
CA GLY A 354 -11.29 23.34 -14.62
C GLY A 354 -10.72 24.77 -14.42
N PRO A 355 -9.94 24.99 -13.34
CA PRO A 355 -9.47 23.98 -12.40
C PRO A 355 -10.49 23.56 -11.32
N ASN A 356 -10.41 22.32 -10.83
CA ASN A 356 -11.06 21.85 -9.59
C ASN A 356 -10.26 20.70 -8.94
N ARG A 357 -10.70 20.19 -7.78
CA ARG A 357 -10.01 19.13 -7.01
C ARG A 357 -10.87 17.87 -6.81
N THR A 358 -11.89 17.69 -7.64
CA THR A 358 -12.89 16.63 -7.47
C THR A 358 -12.35 15.29 -7.97
N ILE A 359 -12.40 14.25 -7.13
CA ILE A 359 -12.03 12.88 -7.51
C ILE A 359 -13.03 12.35 -8.55
N GLY A 360 -12.53 11.67 -9.58
CA GLY A 360 -13.36 11.15 -10.68
C GLY A 360 -13.88 12.22 -11.64
N ASP A 361 -13.42 13.48 -11.51
CA ASP A 361 -13.73 14.56 -12.45
C ASP A 361 -12.59 14.76 -13.46
N LEU A 362 -12.95 15.05 -14.71
CA LEU A 362 -11.99 15.25 -15.80
C LEU A 362 -10.99 16.36 -15.51
N ALA A 363 -11.39 17.48 -14.91
CA ALA A 363 -10.43 18.51 -14.50
C ALA A 363 -9.72 18.12 -13.20
N GLY A 364 -10.43 17.55 -12.24
CA GLY A 364 -9.85 17.19 -10.93
C GLY A 364 -8.68 16.20 -11.00
N GLU A 365 -8.67 15.30 -11.98
CA GLU A 365 -7.60 14.30 -12.17
C GLU A 365 -6.59 14.61 -13.29
N ALA A 366 -6.69 15.79 -13.91
CA ALA A 366 -5.76 16.25 -14.96
C ALA A 366 -4.54 16.99 -14.38
N SER A 367 -3.45 17.04 -15.16
CA SER A 367 -2.27 17.86 -14.86
C SER A 367 -2.69 19.33 -14.75
N GLY A 368 -2.13 20.05 -13.78
CA GLY A 368 -2.55 21.45 -13.55
C GLY A 368 -4.03 21.60 -13.15
N ARG A 369 -4.74 20.48 -12.96
CA ARG A 369 -6.18 20.35 -12.75
C ARG A 369 -7.04 20.84 -13.91
N ARG A 370 -6.54 20.80 -15.15
CA ARG A 370 -7.24 21.31 -16.34
C ARG A 370 -7.02 20.36 -17.51
N ALA A 371 -7.96 20.33 -18.43
CA ALA A 371 -7.90 19.49 -19.62
C ALA A 371 -8.73 20.12 -20.74
N VAL A 372 -8.62 19.60 -21.96
CA VAL A 372 -9.41 20.03 -23.11
C VAL A 372 -10.35 18.92 -23.55
N THR A 373 -11.62 19.22 -23.74
CA THR A 373 -12.62 18.27 -24.25
C THR A 373 -12.78 18.38 -25.76
N LEU A 374 -12.90 17.22 -26.42
CA LEU A 374 -13.23 17.07 -27.84
C LEU A 374 -14.52 16.24 -27.94
N GLU A 375 -15.67 16.90 -28.08
CA GLU A 375 -17.00 16.25 -28.01
C GLU A 375 -17.63 16.07 -29.39
N SER A 376 -17.31 16.96 -30.33
CA SER A 376 -17.91 17.03 -31.66
C SER A 376 -16.88 16.82 -32.76
N THR A 377 -17.32 16.29 -33.90
CA THR A 377 -16.47 16.20 -35.09
C THR A 377 -15.97 17.59 -35.50
N GLY A 378 -14.66 17.69 -35.71
CA GLY A 378 -13.95 18.95 -35.99
C GLY A 378 -13.35 19.60 -34.75
N ASP A 379 -13.62 19.10 -33.54
CA ASP A 379 -12.96 19.56 -32.32
C ASP A 379 -11.50 19.12 -32.33
N SER A 380 -10.61 20.03 -31.95
CA SER A 380 -9.19 19.75 -31.91
C SER A 380 -8.42 20.54 -30.87
N VAL A 381 -7.26 20.01 -30.50
CA VAL A 381 -6.21 20.70 -29.77
C VAL A 381 -4.89 20.58 -30.55
N GLU A 382 -4.28 21.73 -30.87
CA GLU A 382 -3.09 21.85 -31.72
C GLU A 382 -1.91 22.43 -30.94
N PHE A 383 -0.86 21.62 -30.84
CA PHE A 383 0.37 21.92 -30.13
C PHE A 383 1.44 22.38 -31.12
N THR A 384 2.27 23.34 -30.70
CA THR A 384 3.53 23.65 -31.40
C THR A 384 4.66 22.88 -30.72
N THR A 385 5.38 22.05 -31.47
CA THR A 385 6.50 21.27 -30.91
C THR A 385 7.60 22.23 -30.44
N ASP A 386 8.10 22.04 -29.23
CA ASP A 386 9.21 22.82 -28.66
C ASP A 386 10.59 22.24 -29.03
N ARG A 387 10.59 21.03 -29.59
CA ARG A 387 11.78 20.27 -29.98
C ARG A 387 11.51 19.38 -31.19
N ALA A 388 12.59 18.87 -31.79
CA ALA A 388 12.46 17.80 -32.77
C ALA A 388 11.93 16.54 -32.08
N THR A 389 11.04 15.80 -32.76
CA THR A 389 10.38 14.64 -32.18
C THR A 389 9.96 13.64 -33.25
N ASN A 390 10.05 12.35 -32.95
CA ASN A 390 9.51 11.27 -33.77
C ASN A 390 8.50 10.41 -32.98
N THR A 391 8.09 10.89 -31.82
CA THR A 391 7.17 10.20 -30.92
C THR A 391 6.10 11.15 -30.44
N LEU A 392 4.99 10.60 -29.98
CA LEU A 392 3.93 11.33 -29.31
C LEU A 392 3.43 10.43 -28.17
N VAL A 393 3.36 10.97 -26.97
CA VAL A 393 2.52 10.42 -25.91
C VAL A 393 1.42 11.43 -25.63
N THR A 394 0.17 10.99 -25.49
CA THR A 394 -0.92 11.84 -24.98
C THR A 394 -1.50 11.22 -23.73
N ARG A 395 -1.70 12.01 -22.69
CA ARG A 395 -2.54 11.62 -21.55
C ARG A 395 -3.97 12.03 -21.85
N PHE A 396 -4.88 11.08 -21.74
CA PHE A 396 -6.24 11.24 -22.20
C PHE A 396 -7.22 10.52 -21.28
N SER A 397 -8.49 10.93 -21.34
CA SER A 397 -9.61 10.16 -20.82
C SER A 397 -10.63 9.94 -21.94
N ILE A 398 -11.08 8.71 -22.07
CA ILE A 398 -12.27 8.33 -22.83
C ILE A 398 -13.24 7.57 -21.90
N PRO A 399 -14.54 7.51 -22.20
CA PRO A 399 -15.51 6.82 -21.36
C PRO A 399 -15.13 5.35 -21.10
N ASP A 400 -15.53 4.84 -19.94
CA ASP A 400 -15.54 3.39 -19.68
C ASP A 400 -16.72 2.71 -20.39
N ALA A 401 -16.63 1.40 -20.58
CA ALA A 401 -17.78 0.60 -20.96
C ALA A 401 -18.84 0.60 -19.85
N PRO A 402 -20.14 0.52 -20.16
CA PRO A 402 -21.20 0.51 -19.14
C PRO A 402 -21.09 -0.60 -18.08
N GLY A 403 -20.34 -1.67 -18.36
CA GLY A 403 -20.08 -2.79 -17.44
C GLY A 403 -18.67 -2.83 -16.87
N GLY A 404 -17.84 -1.81 -17.12
CA GLY A 404 -16.40 -1.85 -16.85
C GLY A 404 -15.61 -2.58 -17.93
N GLY A 405 -14.29 -2.59 -17.79
CA GLY A 405 -13.35 -3.26 -18.69
C GLY A 405 -12.89 -2.41 -19.89
N GLY A 406 -13.30 -1.15 -19.95
CA GLY A 406 -12.86 -0.19 -20.96
C GLY A 406 -13.51 -0.35 -22.34
N ILE A 407 -13.25 0.66 -23.17
CA ILE A 407 -13.50 0.65 -24.61
C ILE A 407 -12.21 0.99 -25.34
N ASP A 408 -12.12 0.59 -26.60
CA ASP A 408 -11.09 1.04 -27.51
C ASP A 408 -11.64 2.13 -28.43
N SER A 409 -10.80 3.11 -28.74
CA SER A 409 -11.10 4.21 -29.64
C SER A 409 -9.83 4.62 -30.39
N THR A 410 -9.98 5.55 -31.31
CA THR A 410 -8.85 6.21 -31.97
C THR A 410 -9.06 7.71 -31.97
N LEU A 411 -7.97 8.47 -32.07
CA LEU A 411 -8.00 9.92 -32.30
C LEU A 411 -7.01 10.29 -33.40
N ASN A 412 -7.41 11.17 -34.32
CA ASN A 412 -6.55 11.48 -35.46
C ASN A 412 -5.46 12.48 -35.06
N VAL A 413 -4.24 12.19 -35.52
CA VAL A 413 -3.04 13.00 -35.35
C VAL A 413 -2.68 13.62 -36.69
N TYR A 414 -2.61 14.95 -36.71
CA TYR A 414 -2.18 15.73 -37.86
C TYR A 414 -0.81 16.34 -37.58
N VAL A 415 0.05 16.37 -38.60
CA VAL A 415 1.32 17.11 -38.60
C VAL A 415 1.26 18.18 -39.69
N ASP A 416 1.48 19.44 -39.33
CA ASP A 416 1.43 20.59 -40.25
C ASP A 416 0.17 20.62 -41.11
N GLY A 417 -0.98 20.37 -40.46
CA GLY A 417 -2.31 20.36 -41.06
C GLY A 417 -2.60 19.15 -41.96
N THR A 418 -1.68 18.19 -42.10
CA THR A 418 -1.89 16.97 -42.88
C THR A 418 -2.15 15.80 -41.95
N LEU A 419 -3.19 14.99 -42.25
CA LEU A 419 -3.47 13.77 -41.49
C LEU A 419 -2.26 12.85 -41.59
N HIS A 420 -1.67 12.51 -40.44
CA HIS A 420 -0.49 11.69 -40.36
C HIS A 420 -0.86 10.24 -40.02
N LYS A 421 -1.45 10.04 -38.83
CA LYS A 421 -1.90 8.74 -38.31
C LYS A 421 -3.08 8.93 -37.37
N ALA A 422 -3.74 7.83 -37.00
CA ALA A 422 -4.54 7.79 -35.79
C ALA A 422 -3.70 7.22 -34.64
N ILE A 423 -3.92 7.71 -33.43
CA ILE A 423 -3.41 7.10 -32.20
C ILE A 423 -4.50 6.21 -31.60
N ASP A 424 -4.12 5.00 -31.21
CA ASP A 424 -5.01 4.04 -30.55
C ASP A 424 -5.14 4.41 -29.07
N LEU A 425 -6.37 4.48 -28.57
CA LEU A 425 -6.71 4.83 -27.20
C LEU A 425 -7.52 3.69 -26.59
N THR A 426 -7.27 3.38 -25.32
CA THR A 426 -8.08 2.41 -24.56
C THR A 426 -8.35 2.93 -23.15
N SER A 427 -9.57 2.71 -22.65
CA SER A 427 -9.89 2.98 -21.23
C SER A 427 -9.75 1.75 -20.34
N LYS A 428 -9.20 0.64 -20.86
CA LYS A 428 -9.06 -0.64 -20.16
C LYS A 428 -8.32 -0.54 -18.82
N TYR A 429 -7.31 0.33 -18.75
CA TYR A 429 -6.44 0.47 -17.58
C TYR A 429 -6.82 1.64 -16.66
N ALA A 430 -7.63 2.56 -17.17
CA ALA A 430 -8.27 3.60 -16.41
C ALA A 430 -9.56 3.08 -15.73
N TRP A 431 -10.23 3.97 -15.02
CA TRP A 431 -11.53 3.78 -14.38
C TRP A 431 -11.52 2.72 -13.27
N LEU A 432 -11.13 3.18 -12.08
CA LEU A 432 -11.36 2.47 -10.84
C LEU A 432 -12.59 3.03 -10.11
N TYR A 433 -13.22 2.21 -9.28
CA TYR A 433 -14.52 2.52 -8.67
C TYR A 433 -14.59 2.10 -7.22
N GLY A 434 -15.42 2.82 -6.46
CA GLY A 434 -15.81 2.42 -5.11
C GLY A 434 -14.83 2.85 -4.03
N ALA A 435 -14.49 1.93 -3.13
CA ALA A 435 -13.87 2.22 -1.85
C ALA A 435 -12.49 2.88 -1.99
N GLU A 436 -12.23 3.93 -1.21
CA GLU A 436 -10.99 4.71 -1.26
C GLU A 436 -9.71 3.85 -1.09
N ALA A 437 -9.71 2.97 -0.09
CA ALA A 437 -8.55 2.15 0.26
C ALA A 437 -8.37 0.90 -0.60
N SER A 438 -9.37 0.55 -1.42
CA SER A 438 -9.36 -0.68 -2.22
C SER A 438 -10.39 -0.57 -3.34
N PRO A 439 -10.19 0.36 -4.30
CA PRO A 439 -11.12 0.49 -5.40
C PRO A 439 -10.97 -0.71 -6.35
N GLY A 440 -12.06 -1.18 -6.93
CA GLY A 440 -12.02 -2.17 -8.01
C GLY A 440 -12.27 -1.53 -9.37
N ASN A 441 -12.50 -2.33 -10.39
CA ASN A 441 -12.59 -1.89 -11.80
C ASN A 441 -13.98 -2.11 -12.40
N SER A 442 -15.01 -2.15 -11.55
CA SER A 442 -16.40 -2.34 -11.94
C SER A 442 -17.22 -1.09 -11.60
N PRO A 443 -17.91 -0.47 -12.57
CA PRO A 443 -18.75 0.71 -12.32
C PRO A 443 -19.82 0.51 -11.25
N GLY A 444 -20.21 -0.73 -10.98
CA GLY A 444 -21.18 -1.06 -9.94
C GLY A 444 -20.65 -0.90 -8.50
N GLU A 445 -19.35 -0.66 -8.31
CA GLU A 445 -18.70 -0.58 -7.00
C GLU A 445 -18.76 0.80 -6.35
N GLY A 446 -19.09 1.85 -7.12
CA GLY A 446 -19.29 3.20 -6.60
C GLY A 446 -18.76 4.28 -7.53
N ASP A 447 -18.37 5.41 -6.95
CA ASP A 447 -17.91 6.58 -7.70
C ASP A 447 -16.53 6.33 -8.34
N PRO A 448 -16.26 6.93 -9.52
CA PRO A 448 -15.04 6.71 -10.29
C PRO A 448 -13.83 7.42 -9.69
N ARG A 449 -12.65 6.94 -10.05
CA ARG A 449 -11.33 7.55 -9.86
C ARG A 449 -10.33 6.96 -10.85
N HIS A 450 -9.15 7.55 -10.98
CA HIS A 450 -8.11 7.08 -11.90
C HIS A 450 -8.65 6.99 -13.35
N ILE A 451 -9.22 8.10 -13.85
CA ILE A 451 -10.02 8.11 -15.09
C ILE A 451 -9.23 8.45 -16.35
N TYR A 452 -7.92 8.68 -16.21
CA TYR A 452 -7.00 9.00 -17.30
C TYR A 452 -6.00 7.86 -17.49
N ASP A 453 -5.57 7.68 -18.73
CA ASP A 453 -4.48 6.79 -19.13
C ASP A 453 -3.56 7.51 -20.14
N GLU A 454 -2.47 6.86 -20.54
CA GLU A 454 -1.60 7.35 -21.61
C GLU A 454 -1.63 6.47 -22.86
N ALA A 455 -1.49 7.10 -24.02
CA ALA A 455 -1.32 6.42 -25.31
C ALA A 455 -0.09 6.96 -26.03
N GLN A 456 0.60 6.07 -26.73
CA GLN A 456 1.87 6.33 -27.36
C GLN A 456 1.88 5.98 -28.85
N LEU A 457 2.54 6.83 -29.65
CA LEU A 457 2.61 6.72 -31.10
C LEU A 457 4.02 7.05 -31.59
N MET A 458 4.61 6.16 -32.39
CA MET A 458 5.79 6.48 -33.20
C MET A 458 5.33 7.12 -34.52
N LEU A 459 5.84 8.32 -34.80
CA LEU A 459 5.60 9.04 -36.05
C LEU A 459 6.45 8.41 -37.17
N ASP A 460 6.01 8.54 -38.43
CA ASP A 460 6.74 7.99 -39.59
C ASP A 460 7.97 8.82 -39.98
N GLU A 461 8.16 9.96 -39.33
CA GLU A 461 9.27 10.88 -39.57
C GLU A 461 9.64 11.65 -38.31
N THR A 462 10.84 12.24 -38.30
CA THR A 462 11.22 13.22 -37.29
C THR A 462 10.60 14.57 -37.65
N VAL A 463 9.61 14.99 -36.88
CA VAL A 463 8.96 16.30 -36.92
C VAL A 463 9.90 17.35 -36.31
N PRO A 464 10.27 18.42 -37.03
CA PRO A 464 11.13 19.49 -36.49
C PRO A 464 10.47 20.26 -35.34
N ALA A 465 11.29 20.92 -34.51
CA ALA A 465 10.81 21.92 -33.56
C ALA A 465 10.10 23.08 -34.29
N GLY A 466 9.01 23.56 -33.71
CA GLY A 466 8.16 24.62 -34.27
C GLY A 466 7.13 24.14 -35.29
N SER A 467 7.02 22.83 -35.51
CA SER A 467 5.95 22.24 -36.32
C SER A 467 4.67 22.15 -35.50
N THR A 468 3.53 21.98 -36.17
CA THR A 468 2.24 21.79 -35.49
C THR A 468 1.88 20.32 -35.44
N VAL A 469 1.47 19.85 -34.26
CA VAL A 469 0.92 18.51 -34.04
C VAL A 469 -0.47 18.68 -33.43
N LYS A 470 -1.50 18.20 -34.12
CA LYS A 470 -2.89 18.37 -33.72
C LYS A 470 -3.58 17.05 -33.48
N LEU A 471 -4.23 16.95 -32.32
CA LEU A 471 -5.18 15.89 -32.00
C LEU A 471 -6.59 16.36 -32.38
N GLN A 472 -7.28 15.62 -33.25
CA GLN A 472 -8.58 16.04 -33.79
C GLN A 472 -9.55 14.86 -33.86
N LYS A 473 -10.79 15.12 -33.46
CA LYS A 473 -11.92 14.19 -33.61
C LYS A 473 -12.54 14.37 -35.00
N ASP A 474 -12.44 13.38 -35.87
CA ASP A 474 -13.02 13.36 -37.22
C ASP A 474 -14.25 12.44 -37.36
N ASP A 475 -14.82 12.34 -38.58
CA ASP A 475 -16.00 11.55 -38.96
C ASP A 475 -15.89 10.01 -38.75
N GLY A 476 -14.86 9.51 -38.05
CA GLY A 476 -14.71 8.09 -37.66
C GLY A 476 -14.19 7.88 -36.24
N ASN A 477 -14.05 8.96 -35.47
CA ASN A 477 -13.66 8.91 -34.07
C ASN A 477 -14.96 8.96 -33.24
N ASP A 478 -15.39 7.83 -32.69
CA ASP A 478 -16.75 7.69 -32.13
C ASP A 478 -16.87 7.95 -30.61
N SER A 479 -15.77 8.32 -29.95
CA SER A 479 -15.74 8.58 -28.50
C SER A 479 -15.83 10.08 -28.17
N GLU A 480 -16.09 10.39 -26.90
CA GLU A 480 -15.73 11.68 -26.30
C GLU A 480 -14.29 11.58 -25.77
N TYR A 481 -13.56 12.68 -25.80
CA TYR A 481 -12.16 12.72 -25.37
C TYR A 481 -11.94 13.90 -24.43
N ALA A 482 -11.19 13.67 -23.36
CA ALA A 482 -10.47 14.72 -22.65
C ALA A 482 -8.98 14.54 -22.88
N ILE A 483 -8.29 15.59 -23.33
CA ILE A 483 -6.85 15.63 -23.54
C ILE A 483 -6.25 16.46 -22.42
N ASP A 484 -5.33 15.87 -21.68
CA ASP A 484 -4.61 16.51 -20.58
C ASP A 484 -3.35 17.20 -21.12
N PHE A 485 -2.44 16.42 -21.72
CA PHE A 485 -1.24 16.95 -22.36
C PHE A 485 -0.76 16.04 -23.48
N VAL A 486 0.27 16.54 -24.18
CA VAL A 486 1.14 15.73 -25.03
C VAL A 486 2.58 15.78 -24.55
N SER A 487 3.34 14.72 -24.84
CA SER A 487 4.78 14.67 -24.65
C SER A 487 5.50 14.30 -25.93
N PHE A 488 6.60 15.00 -26.19
CA PHE A 488 7.40 14.87 -27.39
C PHE A 488 8.84 14.48 -27.07
N GLU A 489 9.34 13.45 -27.74
CA GLU A 489 10.72 12.96 -27.64
C GLU A 489 11.30 12.68 -29.03
N GLU A 490 12.60 12.87 -29.20
CA GLU A 490 13.34 12.29 -30.33
C GLU A 490 14.00 10.98 -29.87
N ALA A 491 13.30 9.86 -30.05
CA ALA A 491 13.78 8.54 -29.67
C ALA A 491 14.75 7.98 -30.71
N THR A 492 15.85 7.36 -30.24
CA THR A 492 16.85 6.73 -31.10
C THR A 492 17.05 5.27 -30.71
N GLU A 493 17.01 4.37 -31.70
CA GLU A 493 17.29 2.95 -31.48
C GLU A 493 18.78 2.75 -31.16
N ALA A 494 19.06 2.10 -30.04
CA ALA A 494 20.41 1.73 -29.62
C ALA A 494 20.80 0.38 -30.23
N ALA A 495 22.03 0.27 -30.76
CA ALA A 495 22.55 -0.97 -31.31
C ALA A 495 23.13 -1.89 -30.22
N ASN A 496 23.36 -3.17 -30.57
CA ASN A 496 24.07 -4.11 -29.70
C ASN A 496 25.44 -3.51 -29.29
N PRO A 497 25.72 -3.37 -27.97
CA PRO A 497 26.98 -2.78 -27.50
C PRO A 497 28.22 -3.50 -28.03
N ASP A 498 28.16 -4.84 -28.12
CA ASP A 498 29.21 -5.69 -28.66
C ASP A 498 28.66 -7.09 -29.03
N PRO A 499 28.45 -7.37 -30.33
CA PRO A 499 27.93 -8.65 -30.79
C PRO A 499 28.78 -9.88 -30.43
N GLU A 500 30.04 -9.70 -30.01
CA GLU A 500 30.90 -10.82 -29.62
C GLU A 500 30.71 -11.22 -28.15
N THR A 501 30.19 -10.33 -27.30
CA THR A 501 30.09 -10.52 -25.85
C THR A 501 28.65 -10.46 -25.32
N TYR A 502 27.68 -10.12 -26.17
CA TYR A 502 26.26 -10.14 -25.86
C TYR A 502 25.52 -11.24 -26.62
N ALA A 503 24.87 -12.15 -25.89
CA ALA A 503 23.94 -13.10 -26.47
C ALA A 503 22.69 -12.35 -26.99
N VAL A 504 22.11 -12.83 -28.09
CA VAL A 504 20.89 -12.26 -28.68
C VAL A 504 19.83 -13.36 -28.72
N PRO A 505 18.62 -13.13 -28.17
CA PRO A 505 17.53 -14.10 -28.29
C PRO A 505 17.22 -14.46 -29.74
N ASP A 506 16.89 -15.73 -30.01
CA ASP A 506 16.49 -16.21 -31.34
C ASP A 506 15.12 -15.70 -31.81
N GLY A 507 14.41 -14.98 -30.94
CA GLY A 507 13.07 -14.46 -31.16
C GLY A 507 12.60 -13.57 -30.01
N PHE A 508 11.30 -13.29 -30.00
CA PHE A 508 10.67 -12.36 -29.07
C PHE A 508 9.85 -13.05 -27.98
N THR A 509 9.93 -14.38 -27.87
CA THR A 509 9.15 -15.10 -26.86
C THR A 509 9.86 -15.10 -25.51
N HIS A 510 9.11 -15.33 -24.43
CA HIS A 510 9.68 -15.58 -23.10
C HIS A 510 10.79 -16.64 -23.12
N GLN A 511 10.61 -17.76 -23.83
CA GLN A 511 11.62 -18.81 -23.84
C GLN A 511 12.91 -18.36 -24.57
N ASP A 512 12.80 -17.56 -25.63
CA ASP A 512 13.97 -17.08 -26.37
C ASP A 512 14.85 -16.17 -25.49
N VAL A 513 14.22 -15.26 -24.73
CA VAL A 513 14.94 -14.37 -23.81
C VAL A 513 15.55 -15.17 -22.64
N GLN A 514 14.80 -16.11 -22.05
CA GLN A 514 15.34 -16.95 -20.98
C GLN A 514 16.51 -17.82 -21.47
N ASN A 515 16.45 -18.33 -22.70
CA ASN A 515 17.54 -19.09 -23.31
C ASN A 515 18.81 -18.23 -23.47
N ALA A 516 18.68 -16.96 -23.87
CA ALA A 516 19.83 -16.05 -23.98
C ALA A 516 20.43 -15.75 -22.59
N LEU A 517 19.60 -15.54 -21.56
CA LEU A 517 20.06 -15.38 -20.18
C LEU A 517 20.81 -16.64 -19.69
N ASP A 518 20.29 -17.82 -20.01
CA ASP A 518 20.91 -19.10 -19.69
C ASP A 518 22.22 -19.33 -20.45
N GLU A 519 22.31 -18.92 -21.72
CA GLU A 519 23.54 -18.99 -22.50
C GLU A 519 24.65 -18.16 -21.84
N VAL A 520 24.32 -16.92 -21.44
CA VAL A 520 25.24 -16.09 -20.67
C VAL A 520 25.61 -16.85 -19.41
N ARG A 521 24.66 -17.22 -18.54
CA ARG A 521 24.92 -17.92 -17.27
C ARG A 521 25.81 -19.17 -17.42
N MET A 522 25.61 -19.97 -18.46
CA MET A 522 26.35 -21.21 -18.72
C MET A 522 27.73 -20.99 -19.36
N ASP A 523 28.05 -19.79 -19.86
CA ASP A 523 29.37 -19.50 -20.40
C ASP A 523 30.44 -19.52 -19.31
N THR A 524 31.30 -20.55 -19.41
CA THR A 524 32.46 -20.77 -18.53
C THR A 524 33.74 -20.10 -19.05
N THR A 525 33.72 -19.54 -20.25
CA THR A 525 34.89 -18.86 -20.84
C THR A 525 35.04 -17.43 -20.34
N GLY A 526 33.95 -16.83 -19.84
CA GLY A 526 33.88 -15.43 -19.45
C GLY A 526 33.81 -14.48 -20.65
N LYS A 527 33.50 -14.99 -21.84
CA LYS A 527 33.33 -14.19 -23.06
C LYS A 527 32.01 -13.43 -23.02
N LEU A 528 30.92 -14.07 -22.58
CA LEU A 528 29.60 -13.46 -22.54
C LEU A 528 29.39 -12.68 -21.25
N VAL A 529 29.11 -11.38 -21.41
CA VAL A 529 28.86 -10.44 -20.31
C VAL A 529 27.37 -10.09 -20.17
N GLY A 530 26.57 -10.31 -21.21
CA GLY A 530 25.20 -9.80 -21.24
C GLY A 530 24.30 -10.40 -22.31
N VAL A 531 23.05 -9.98 -22.27
CA VAL A 531 22.03 -10.22 -23.29
C VAL A 531 21.67 -8.88 -23.93
N TYR A 532 21.76 -8.80 -25.25
CA TYR A 532 21.22 -7.68 -26.00
C TYR A 532 19.83 -8.07 -26.53
N LEU A 533 18.85 -7.21 -26.26
CA LEU A 533 17.47 -7.35 -26.71
C LEU A 533 17.26 -6.36 -27.87
N PRO A 534 17.15 -6.83 -29.12
CA PRO A 534 16.83 -5.97 -30.27
C PRO A 534 15.50 -5.21 -30.12
N ALA A 535 15.25 -4.27 -31.04
CA ALA A 535 13.93 -3.68 -31.19
C ALA A 535 12.89 -4.77 -31.52
N GLY A 536 11.75 -4.72 -30.82
CA GLY A 536 10.62 -5.62 -31.01
C GLY A 536 9.70 -5.68 -29.80
N ASP A 537 8.56 -6.33 -30.01
CA ASP A 537 7.54 -6.58 -29.00
C ASP A 537 7.69 -8.01 -28.47
N TYR A 538 7.98 -8.11 -27.18
CA TYR A 538 8.33 -9.34 -26.46
C TYR A 538 7.16 -9.78 -25.57
N GLU A 539 6.43 -10.81 -25.99
CA GLU A 539 5.36 -11.38 -25.18
C GLU A 539 5.93 -12.27 -24.07
N THR A 540 5.56 -11.96 -22.82
CA THR A 540 6.00 -12.71 -21.63
C THR A 540 4.81 -13.09 -20.76
N SER A 541 4.86 -14.28 -20.15
CA SER A 541 3.77 -14.81 -19.31
C SER A 541 4.20 -15.14 -17.88
N SER A 542 5.47 -14.88 -17.56
CA SER A 542 6.07 -15.10 -16.24
C SER A 542 7.30 -14.22 -16.09
N LYS A 543 7.83 -14.16 -14.86
CA LYS A 543 9.12 -13.53 -14.57
C LYS A 543 10.29 -14.33 -15.12
N PHE A 544 11.25 -13.64 -15.72
CA PHE A 544 12.57 -14.18 -16.05
C PHE A 544 13.37 -14.40 -14.77
N GLN A 545 14.16 -15.48 -14.74
CA GLN A 545 15.07 -15.77 -13.63
C GLN A 545 16.51 -15.42 -14.01
N VAL A 546 17.15 -14.62 -13.16
CA VAL A 546 18.56 -14.21 -13.26
C VAL A 546 19.32 -14.74 -12.05
N TYR A 547 20.30 -15.61 -12.28
CA TYR A 547 20.95 -16.36 -11.21
C TYR A 547 22.28 -16.95 -11.69
N GLY A 548 23.08 -17.47 -10.76
CA GLY A 548 24.35 -18.14 -11.02
C GLY A 548 25.53 -17.22 -11.32
N LYS A 549 25.26 -16.04 -11.90
CA LYS A 549 26.25 -14.98 -12.14
C LYS A 549 25.60 -13.66 -12.53
N ALA A 550 26.36 -12.57 -12.44
CA ALA A 550 25.98 -11.25 -12.95
C ALA A 550 25.73 -11.28 -14.48
N VAL A 551 24.76 -10.49 -14.94
CA VAL A 551 24.43 -10.31 -16.35
C VAL A 551 24.07 -8.85 -16.66
N GLN A 552 24.48 -8.37 -17.83
CA GLN A 552 24.02 -7.08 -18.38
C GLN A 552 22.88 -7.33 -19.37
N VAL A 553 21.65 -6.98 -19.04
CA VAL A 553 20.50 -7.04 -19.94
C VAL A 553 20.28 -5.65 -20.55
N VAL A 554 20.50 -5.52 -21.86
CA VAL A 554 20.46 -4.23 -22.56
C VAL A 554 19.49 -4.29 -23.73
N GLY A 555 18.48 -3.43 -23.74
CA GLY A 555 17.58 -3.25 -24.87
C GLY A 555 18.01 -2.14 -25.83
N ALA A 556 17.29 -2.04 -26.94
CA ALA A 556 17.47 -1.04 -27.98
C ALA A 556 16.88 0.34 -27.62
N GLY A 557 16.39 0.52 -26.39
CA GLY A 557 15.73 1.72 -25.89
C GLY A 557 14.25 1.46 -25.54
N PRO A 558 13.64 2.19 -24.59
CA PRO A 558 12.27 1.93 -24.13
C PRO A 558 11.19 2.03 -25.20
N TRP A 559 11.41 2.85 -26.23
CA TRP A 559 10.51 2.94 -27.39
C TRP A 559 10.61 1.74 -28.34
N PHE A 560 11.69 0.96 -28.27
CA PHE A 560 12.06 -0.03 -29.28
C PHE A 560 12.01 -1.46 -28.75
N THR A 561 12.55 -1.72 -27.56
CA THR A 561 12.46 -3.04 -26.90
C THR A 561 11.32 -3.01 -25.90
N ARG A 562 10.21 -3.69 -26.21
CA ARG A 562 8.96 -3.58 -25.45
C ARG A 562 8.52 -4.95 -24.96
N PHE A 563 8.59 -5.19 -23.66
CA PHE A 563 7.95 -6.36 -23.06
C PHE A 563 6.47 -6.08 -22.82
N HIS A 564 5.64 -7.08 -23.08
CA HIS A 564 4.22 -7.01 -22.77
C HIS A 564 3.69 -8.34 -22.22
N ALA A 565 2.63 -8.25 -21.43
CA ALA A 565 1.87 -9.42 -20.99
C ALA A 565 1.07 -10.03 -22.17
N PRO A 566 0.60 -11.30 -22.07
CA PRO A 566 -0.06 -11.98 -23.18
C PRO A 566 -1.44 -11.40 -23.47
N GLU A 567 -1.78 -11.32 -24.76
CA GLU A 567 -3.11 -10.90 -25.17
C GLU A 567 -4.20 -11.86 -24.64
N GLY A 568 -5.33 -11.29 -24.20
CA GLY A 568 -6.45 -12.06 -23.66
C GLY A 568 -6.28 -12.55 -22.21
N GLN A 569 -5.21 -12.14 -21.52
CA GLN A 569 -5.06 -12.29 -20.08
C GLN A 569 -5.16 -10.92 -19.37
N GLU A 570 -5.37 -10.97 -18.06
CA GLU A 570 -5.32 -9.82 -17.16
C GLU A 570 -4.53 -10.17 -15.91
N ASN A 571 -3.84 -9.18 -15.34
CA ASN A 571 -3.11 -9.27 -14.08
C ASN A 571 -2.01 -10.36 -14.06
N THR A 572 -1.25 -10.49 -15.15
CA THR A 572 -0.18 -11.47 -15.32
C THR A 572 1.13 -11.00 -14.67
N ASP A 573 1.69 -11.81 -13.75
CA ASP A 573 2.95 -11.50 -13.05
C ASP A 573 4.17 -11.72 -13.95
N ILE A 574 4.58 -10.67 -14.65
CA ILE A 574 5.73 -10.63 -15.55
C ILE A 574 6.86 -9.75 -15.00
N GLY A 575 8.07 -9.89 -15.53
CA GLY A 575 9.23 -9.08 -15.12
C GLY A 575 10.48 -9.91 -14.88
N PHE A 576 11.26 -9.56 -13.86
CA PHE A 576 12.49 -10.23 -13.47
C PHE A 576 12.51 -10.61 -11.98
N ARG A 577 13.22 -11.69 -11.69
CA ARG A 577 13.74 -12.07 -10.37
C ARG A 577 15.24 -12.30 -10.48
N ALA A 578 15.95 -11.94 -9.42
CA ALA A 578 17.38 -12.14 -9.30
C ALA A 578 17.69 -12.87 -7.99
N ASP A 579 18.58 -13.86 -8.07
CA ASP A 579 19.16 -14.50 -6.89
C ASP A 579 20.42 -13.76 -6.43
N ALA A 580 20.85 -13.96 -5.17
CA ALA A 580 22.01 -13.27 -4.60
C ALA A 580 23.31 -13.47 -5.39
N ASP A 581 23.48 -14.61 -6.05
CA ASP A 581 24.65 -14.90 -6.89
C ASP A 581 24.65 -14.18 -8.25
N ALA A 582 23.59 -13.43 -8.55
CA ALA A 582 23.52 -12.48 -9.66
C ALA A 582 23.83 -11.03 -9.26
N GLN A 583 24.38 -10.78 -8.07
CA GLN A 583 24.91 -9.47 -7.67
C GLN A 583 25.81 -8.86 -8.77
N GLY A 584 25.70 -7.55 -9.02
CA GLY A 584 26.42 -6.88 -10.10
C GLY A 584 25.68 -6.85 -11.45
N SER A 585 24.46 -7.42 -11.53
CA SER A 585 23.66 -7.40 -12.77
C SER A 585 23.15 -5.99 -13.11
N SER A 586 22.87 -5.76 -14.38
CA SER A 586 22.20 -4.53 -14.83
C SER A 586 21.07 -4.80 -15.81
N PHE A 587 20.07 -3.94 -15.79
CA PHE A 587 18.89 -3.98 -16.64
C PHE A 587 18.67 -2.60 -17.23
N ALA A 588 18.78 -2.46 -18.56
CA ALA A 588 18.72 -1.14 -19.16
C ALA A 588 18.07 -1.07 -20.54
N GLY A 589 17.37 0.04 -20.80
CA GLY A 589 16.97 0.44 -22.15
C GLY A 589 15.83 -0.37 -22.75
N PHE A 590 14.79 -0.67 -21.98
CA PHE A 590 13.60 -1.35 -22.48
C PHE A 590 12.35 -0.94 -21.71
N ALA A 591 11.18 -1.25 -22.25
CA ALA A 591 9.90 -1.01 -21.62
C ALA A 591 9.20 -2.28 -21.14
N TYR A 592 8.34 -2.15 -20.13
CA TYR A 592 7.48 -3.21 -19.59
C TYR A 592 6.04 -2.70 -19.47
N PHE A 593 5.16 -3.22 -20.33
CA PHE A 593 3.74 -2.93 -20.36
C PHE A 593 2.95 -4.12 -19.80
N GLY A 594 2.36 -3.93 -18.62
CA GLY A 594 1.55 -4.95 -17.98
C GLY A 594 0.14 -5.07 -18.56
N ASN A 595 -0.64 -5.96 -17.97
CA ASN A 595 -2.07 -6.09 -18.22
C ASN A 595 -2.87 -6.07 -16.90
N TYR A 596 -2.33 -5.44 -15.86
CA TYR A 596 -3.10 -5.24 -14.63
C TYR A 596 -4.22 -4.25 -14.88
N THR A 597 -5.39 -4.50 -14.30
CA THR A 597 -6.56 -3.61 -14.38
C THR A 597 -7.06 -3.19 -13.01
N SER A 598 -6.39 -3.67 -11.95
CA SER A 598 -6.62 -3.30 -10.56
C SER A 598 -5.41 -3.70 -9.72
N ARG A 599 -5.31 -3.15 -8.51
CA ARG A 599 -4.27 -3.52 -7.56
C ARG A 599 -4.39 -4.98 -7.11
N ILE A 600 -3.26 -5.69 -7.07
CA ILE A 600 -3.12 -6.98 -6.40
C ILE A 600 -1.90 -6.91 -5.48
N ASP A 601 -2.12 -7.11 -4.18
CA ASP A 601 -1.03 -7.16 -3.21
C ASP A 601 -0.30 -8.52 -3.29
N GLY A 602 1.01 -8.48 -3.46
CA GLY A 602 1.87 -9.65 -3.70
C GLY A 602 2.55 -9.61 -5.08
N PRO A 603 1.96 -10.15 -6.15
CA PRO A 603 2.53 -10.13 -7.50
C PRO A 603 2.53 -8.75 -8.16
N GLY A 604 3.05 -8.65 -9.39
CA GLY A 604 2.85 -7.50 -10.28
C GLY A 604 3.95 -6.43 -10.22
N LYS A 605 5.09 -6.74 -9.60
CA LYS A 605 6.27 -5.87 -9.63
C LYS A 605 7.13 -6.26 -10.81
N VAL A 606 7.61 -5.33 -11.63
CA VAL A 606 8.57 -5.70 -12.70
C VAL A 606 9.82 -6.31 -12.08
N PHE A 607 10.41 -5.62 -11.09
CA PHE A 607 11.55 -6.08 -10.31
C PHE A 607 11.12 -6.36 -8.86
N ASP A 608 11.07 -7.63 -8.50
CA ASP A 608 10.71 -8.13 -7.17
C ASP A 608 11.95 -8.80 -6.58
N PHE A 609 12.77 -8.01 -5.89
CA PHE A 609 14.12 -8.39 -5.48
C PHE A 609 14.23 -8.47 -3.98
N ALA A 610 14.83 -9.56 -3.49
CA ALA A 610 15.04 -9.76 -2.07
C ALA A 610 16.42 -10.35 -1.80
N ASN A 611 17.13 -9.81 -0.80
CA ASN A 611 18.47 -10.27 -0.41
C ASN A 611 19.50 -10.24 -1.56
N VAL A 612 19.46 -9.19 -2.38
CA VAL A 612 20.39 -8.97 -3.48
C VAL A 612 21.08 -7.63 -3.34
N SER A 613 22.27 -7.51 -3.90
CA SER A 613 23.03 -6.26 -3.88
C SER A 613 23.63 -5.92 -5.24
N ASP A 614 24.09 -4.67 -5.37
CA ASP A 614 24.92 -4.21 -6.49
C ASP A 614 24.21 -4.30 -7.86
N ILE A 615 22.90 -4.11 -7.92
CA ILE A 615 22.12 -4.15 -9.17
C ILE A 615 21.83 -2.74 -9.68
N THR A 616 21.95 -2.53 -10.99
CA THR A 616 21.55 -1.29 -11.66
C THR A 616 20.33 -1.51 -12.55
N ILE A 617 19.30 -0.69 -12.38
CA ILE A 617 18.13 -0.56 -13.25
C ILE A 617 18.19 0.85 -13.87
N ASP A 618 18.26 0.95 -15.20
CA ASP A 618 18.54 2.22 -15.90
C ASP A 618 17.66 2.38 -17.14
N ASN A 619 17.01 3.53 -17.30
CA ASN A 619 16.26 3.87 -18.50
C ASN A 619 15.19 2.81 -18.83
N ILE A 620 14.35 2.48 -17.84
CA ILE A 620 13.19 1.60 -17.99
C ILE A 620 11.94 2.45 -18.13
N TRP A 621 11.02 2.05 -19.01
CA TRP A 621 9.65 2.60 -19.05
C TRP A 621 8.67 1.52 -18.62
N ASN A 622 7.91 1.74 -17.56
CA ASN A 622 6.95 0.77 -17.04
C ASN A 622 5.55 1.36 -16.92
N GLU A 623 4.55 0.62 -17.41
CA GLU A 623 3.13 0.92 -17.21
C GLU A 623 2.27 -0.30 -16.92
N HIS A 624 1.09 -0.06 -16.33
CA HIS A 624 0.02 -1.05 -16.10
C HIS A 624 0.48 -2.28 -15.32
N MET A 625 1.38 -2.04 -14.37
CA MET A 625 1.88 -3.00 -13.39
C MET A 625 1.48 -2.54 -11.98
N VAL A 626 1.71 -3.40 -10.98
CA VAL A 626 1.49 -3.01 -9.58
C VAL A 626 2.61 -2.09 -9.12
N CYS A 627 3.89 -2.46 -9.36
CA CYS A 627 5.04 -1.58 -9.13
C CYS A 627 6.11 -1.75 -10.21
N LEU A 628 7.00 -0.76 -10.36
CA LEU A 628 8.27 -1.00 -11.06
C LEU A 628 9.16 -1.87 -10.18
N TYR A 629 9.37 -1.46 -8.93
CA TYR A 629 10.33 -2.08 -8.03
C TYR A 629 9.78 -2.20 -6.61
N TRP A 630 9.92 -3.38 -6.03
CA TRP A 630 9.78 -3.61 -4.59
C TRP A 630 10.99 -4.40 -4.10
N GLY A 631 11.82 -3.75 -3.28
CA GLY A 631 13.04 -4.33 -2.73
C GLY A 631 12.86 -4.70 -1.27
N ALA A 632 13.30 -5.89 -0.88
CA ALA A 632 13.35 -6.31 0.52
C ALA A 632 14.77 -6.75 0.90
N ASN A 633 15.41 -6.01 1.80
CA ASN A 633 16.81 -6.26 2.19
C ASN A 633 17.75 -6.22 0.97
N THR A 634 17.71 -5.11 0.25
CA THR A 634 18.47 -4.90 -0.99
C THR A 634 19.43 -3.74 -0.85
N ASP A 635 20.70 -3.97 -1.20
CA ASP A 635 21.77 -3.04 -0.87
C ASP A 635 22.53 -2.56 -2.11
N ASN A 636 22.94 -1.30 -2.13
CA ASN A 636 23.67 -0.72 -3.27
C ASN A 636 22.94 -0.91 -4.61
N ILE A 637 21.60 -0.82 -4.60
CA ILE A 637 20.78 -0.81 -5.80
C ILE A 637 20.75 0.60 -6.37
N THR A 638 20.99 0.73 -7.67
CA THR A 638 20.82 1.98 -8.40
C THR A 638 19.62 1.88 -9.33
N ILE A 639 18.61 2.75 -9.18
CA ILE A 639 17.47 2.86 -10.10
C ILE A 639 17.46 4.27 -10.68
N LYS A 640 17.63 4.41 -12.00
CA LYS A 640 17.75 5.72 -12.62
C LYS A 640 17.15 5.88 -14.01
N ASN A 641 16.93 7.13 -14.41
CA ASN A 641 16.48 7.55 -15.74
C ASN A 641 15.16 6.90 -16.21
N SER A 642 14.33 6.43 -15.28
CA SER A 642 13.18 5.59 -15.59
C SER A 642 11.86 6.37 -15.60
N ARG A 643 10.89 5.87 -16.37
CA ARG A 643 9.52 6.36 -16.51
C ARG A 643 8.59 5.33 -15.85
N ILE A 644 7.80 5.76 -14.87
CA ILE A 644 6.93 4.86 -14.10
C ILE A 644 5.52 5.43 -14.17
N ARG A 645 4.63 4.84 -14.96
CA ARG A 645 3.34 5.48 -15.28
C ARG A 645 2.16 4.55 -15.11
N ASN A 646 0.99 5.09 -14.76
CA ASN A 646 -0.28 4.36 -14.78
C ASN A 646 -0.22 3.05 -13.98
N MET A 647 0.21 3.16 -12.72
CA MET A 647 0.48 2.03 -11.83
C MET A 647 -0.68 1.77 -10.89
N PHE A 648 -0.80 0.53 -10.39
CA PHE A 648 -1.86 0.15 -9.45
C PHE A 648 -1.45 0.19 -7.97
N ALA A 649 -0.16 0.36 -7.69
CA ALA A 649 0.37 0.65 -6.36
C ALA A 649 1.60 1.58 -6.50
N ASP A 650 2.61 1.37 -5.67
CA ASP A 650 3.83 2.16 -5.59
C ASP A 650 4.60 2.17 -6.92
N GLY A 651 5.38 3.23 -7.16
CA GLY A 651 6.37 3.21 -8.24
C GLY A 651 7.60 2.38 -7.84
N ILE A 652 8.33 2.89 -6.86
CA ILE A 652 9.50 2.24 -6.26
C ILE A 652 9.32 2.22 -4.74
N ASN A 653 9.42 1.03 -4.13
CA ASN A 653 9.47 0.89 -2.68
C ASN A 653 10.70 0.07 -2.24
N MET A 654 11.45 0.59 -1.27
CA MET A 654 12.56 -0.10 -0.61
C MET A 654 12.16 -0.45 0.81
N THR A 655 12.36 -1.70 1.22
CA THR A 655 11.94 -2.19 2.53
C THR A 655 12.99 -3.09 3.19
N ASN A 656 12.81 -3.37 4.49
CA ASN A 656 13.45 -4.51 5.14
C ASN A 656 14.98 -4.45 5.19
N GLY A 657 15.54 -3.31 5.58
CA GLY A 657 16.97 -3.14 5.78
C GLY A 657 17.78 -2.78 4.55
N SER A 658 17.12 -2.53 3.41
CA SER A 658 17.74 -1.94 2.22
C SER A 658 18.56 -0.69 2.55
N THR A 659 19.87 -0.76 2.33
CA THR A 659 20.84 0.31 2.63
C THR A 659 21.66 0.71 1.42
N ASP A 660 22.23 1.92 1.46
CA ASP A 660 23.17 2.42 0.44
C ASP A 660 22.59 2.46 -0.99
N ASN A 661 21.26 2.53 -1.13
CA ASN A 661 20.59 2.56 -2.43
C ASN A 661 20.54 3.98 -3.01
N LEU A 662 20.54 4.05 -4.34
CA LEU A 662 20.40 5.29 -5.10
C LEU A 662 19.20 5.21 -6.04
N VAL A 663 18.17 6.01 -5.77
CA VAL A 663 17.03 6.23 -6.68
C VAL A 663 17.20 7.63 -7.28
N SER A 664 17.63 7.74 -8.54
CA SER A 664 18.07 9.02 -9.13
C SER A 664 17.48 9.30 -10.51
N ASN A 665 16.98 10.51 -10.75
CA ASN A 665 16.51 10.95 -12.07
C ASN A 665 15.37 10.09 -12.64
N ASN A 666 14.34 9.80 -11.83
CA ASN A 666 13.17 9.04 -12.25
C ASN A 666 11.91 9.92 -12.24
N GLU A 667 11.05 9.75 -13.24
CA GLU A 667 9.72 10.34 -13.26
C GLU A 667 8.67 9.25 -13.00
N ALA A 668 7.83 9.49 -12.00
CA ALA A 668 6.61 8.73 -11.75
C ALA A 668 5.38 9.60 -12.07
N ARG A 669 4.38 8.98 -12.72
CA ARG A 669 3.13 9.63 -13.09
C ARG A 669 1.94 8.73 -12.87
N ALA A 670 0.89 9.21 -12.23
CA ALA A 670 -0.32 8.41 -12.01
C ALA A 670 -0.05 7.04 -11.33
N THR A 671 0.72 7.04 -10.25
CA THR A 671 0.90 5.84 -9.42
C THR A 671 -0.29 5.61 -8.49
N GLY A 672 -0.55 4.33 -8.19
CA GLY A 672 -1.71 3.88 -7.41
C GLY A 672 -1.47 3.65 -5.94
N ASP A 673 -0.28 4.02 -5.49
CA ASP A 673 0.11 4.26 -4.11
C ASP A 673 1.36 5.18 -4.17
N ASP A 674 2.15 5.20 -3.10
CA ASP A 674 3.32 6.06 -2.96
C ASP A 674 4.26 5.98 -4.18
N SER A 675 4.47 7.08 -4.90
CA SER A 675 5.28 7.03 -6.14
C SER A 675 6.72 6.59 -5.85
N PHE A 676 7.30 7.14 -4.78
CA PHE A 676 8.59 6.75 -4.24
C PHE A 676 8.44 6.52 -2.74
N ALA A 677 8.84 5.35 -2.25
CA ALA A 677 8.66 4.96 -0.86
C ALA A 677 9.92 4.32 -0.27
N LEU A 678 10.13 4.63 1.00
CA LEU A 678 11.08 3.93 1.86
C LEU A 678 10.34 3.46 3.11
N PHE A 679 10.31 2.15 3.35
CA PHE A 679 9.65 1.57 4.52
C PHE A 679 10.58 0.73 5.39
N SER A 680 10.89 1.24 6.58
CA SER A 680 11.75 0.58 7.58
C SER A 680 11.08 -0.56 8.35
N ALA A 681 10.34 -1.40 7.63
CA ALA A 681 9.90 -2.71 8.08
C ALA A 681 11.11 -3.62 8.38
N ILE A 682 10.91 -4.63 9.22
CA ILE A 682 11.92 -5.65 9.60
C ILE A 682 11.32 -7.07 9.61
N ASP A 683 10.15 -7.25 9.00
CA ASP A 683 9.34 -8.46 9.01
C ASP A 683 9.87 -9.58 8.08
N ALA A 684 10.88 -9.28 7.25
CA ALA A 684 11.59 -10.23 6.39
C ALA A 684 13.11 -10.20 6.58
N GLY A 685 13.57 -10.17 7.84
CA GLY A 685 14.99 -10.32 8.18
C GLY A 685 15.83 -9.03 8.06
N GLY A 686 15.17 -7.88 7.89
CA GLY A 686 15.81 -6.59 7.69
C GLY A 686 16.50 -6.00 8.91
N ALA A 687 17.58 -5.28 8.66
CA ALA A 687 18.25 -4.40 9.62
C ALA A 687 17.67 -2.97 9.54
N ASP A 688 18.43 -2.00 10.05
CA ASP A 688 18.07 -0.58 9.92
C ASP A 688 18.09 -0.12 8.46
N MET A 689 17.05 0.60 8.00
CA MET A 689 17.05 1.30 6.71
C MET A 689 17.82 2.62 6.81
N LYS A 690 18.96 2.71 6.13
CA LYS A 690 19.83 3.89 6.22
C LYS A 690 20.67 4.12 4.97
N ASP A 691 21.31 5.29 4.92
CA ASP A 691 22.27 5.66 3.88
C ASP A 691 21.69 5.60 2.44
N ASN A 692 20.36 5.60 2.30
CA ASN A 692 19.69 5.63 1.00
C ASN A 692 19.58 7.08 0.50
N VAL A 693 19.72 7.25 -0.81
CA VAL A 693 19.59 8.54 -1.49
C VAL A 693 18.51 8.46 -2.58
N TYR A 694 17.52 9.33 -2.46
CA TYR A 694 16.47 9.55 -3.45
C TYR A 694 16.67 10.96 -3.99
N GLU A 695 17.01 11.10 -5.27
CA GLU A 695 17.38 12.41 -5.82
C GLU A 695 16.91 12.67 -7.24
N ASN A 696 16.65 13.94 -7.57
CA ASN A 696 16.23 14.36 -8.91
C ASN A 696 14.95 13.60 -9.34
N LEU A 697 13.91 13.61 -8.50
CA LEU A 697 12.70 12.82 -8.74
C LEU A 697 11.53 13.72 -9.10
N THR A 698 10.70 13.27 -10.03
CA THR A 698 9.41 13.92 -10.33
C THR A 698 8.29 12.94 -10.05
N SER A 699 7.34 13.31 -9.20
CA SER A 699 6.09 12.59 -8.99
C SER A 699 4.93 13.50 -9.37
N VAL A 700 4.13 13.09 -10.33
CA VAL A 700 2.96 13.87 -10.77
C VAL A 700 1.71 12.99 -10.83
N LEU A 701 0.56 13.56 -10.49
CA LEU A 701 -0.74 12.90 -10.70
C LEU A 701 -0.95 11.60 -9.90
N THR A 702 -0.21 11.38 -8.81
CA THR A 702 -0.37 10.23 -7.92
C THR A 702 -1.82 10.13 -7.46
N TRP A 703 -2.53 9.11 -7.94
CA TRP A 703 -3.99 9.02 -7.78
C TRP A 703 -4.38 8.43 -6.42
N ARG A 704 -3.44 7.77 -5.75
CA ARG A 704 -3.59 7.29 -4.37
C ARG A 704 -2.27 7.40 -3.60
N ALA A 705 -2.36 7.73 -2.31
CA ALA A 705 -1.22 7.94 -1.42
C ALA A 705 -0.31 9.10 -1.89
N ALA A 706 0.97 9.11 -1.49
CA ALA A 706 1.83 10.28 -1.62
C ALA A 706 2.74 10.27 -2.86
N GLY A 707 3.29 11.43 -3.22
CA GLY A 707 4.37 11.48 -4.21
C GLY A 707 5.69 10.95 -3.65
N LEU A 708 5.95 11.18 -2.37
CA LEU A 708 7.06 10.61 -1.62
C LEU A 708 6.60 10.17 -0.23
N ALA A 709 6.98 8.96 0.18
CA ALA A 709 6.71 8.49 1.53
C ALA A 709 7.96 7.92 2.22
N VAL A 710 8.14 8.35 3.47
CA VAL A 710 9.28 7.98 4.32
C VAL A 710 8.75 7.45 5.63
N TYR A 711 8.87 6.14 5.80
CA TYR A 711 8.43 5.41 6.98
C TYR A 711 9.63 4.91 7.78
N GLY A 712 10.06 5.70 8.77
CA GLY A 712 11.19 5.37 9.66
C GLY A 712 12.57 5.42 8.98
N GLY A 713 13.54 4.71 9.59
CA GLY A 713 14.94 4.73 9.16
C GLY A 713 15.73 5.95 9.64
N TYR A 714 17.00 6.07 9.24
CA TYR A 714 17.85 7.22 9.58
C TYR A 714 18.99 7.38 8.56
N ASP A 715 19.65 8.53 8.53
CA ASP A 715 20.73 8.83 7.57
C ASP A 715 20.31 8.69 6.08
N ASN A 716 19.00 8.73 5.82
CA ASN A 716 18.46 8.73 4.46
C ASN A 716 18.29 10.17 3.95
N THR A 717 18.56 10.39 2.66
CA THR A 717 18.49 11.71 2.02
C THR A 717 17.51 11.68 0.84
N PHE A 718 16.61 12.65 0.79
CA PHE A 718 15.65 12.87 -0.28
C PHE A 718 15.85 14.29 -0.81
N ARG A 719 16.26 14.46 -2.07
CA ARG A 719 16.64 15.79 -2.56
C ARG A 719 16.33 16.11 -4.01
N ASN A 720 16.14 17.39 -4.32
CA ASN A 720 15.78 17.85 -5.67
C ASN A 720 14.55 17.10 -6.21
N ILE A 721 13.41 17.25 -5.54
CA ILE A 721 12.18 16.52 -5.86
C ILE A 721 11.07 17.48 -6.25
N ARG A 722 10.38 17.19 -7.35
CA ARG A 722 9.14 17.87 -7.75
C ARG A 722 7.95 16.95 -7.52
N ILE A 723 6.95 17.41 -6.78
CA ILE A 723 5.70 16.69 -6.56
C ILE A 723 4.55 17.58 -7.01
N ALA A 724 3.68 17.09 -7.90
CA ALA A 724 2.50 17.84 -8.28
C ALA A 724 1.23 17.00 -8.38
N ASP A 725 0.11 17.60 -8.06
CA ASP A 725 -1.22 17.10 -8.39
C ASP A 725 -1.59 15.73 -7.77
N THR A 726 -1.21 15.47 -6.51
CA THR A 726 -1.69 14.26 -5.79
C THR A 726 -3.21 14.32 -5.60
N LEU A 727 -3.91 13.20 -5.77
CA LEU A 727 -5.38 13.21 -5.83
C LEU A 727 -6.04 13.16 -4.45
N VAL A 728 -5.58 12.26 -3.57
CA VAL A 728 -6.29 11.92 -2.32
C VAL A 728 -5.44 12.05 -1.07
N TYR A 729 -4.13 12.22 -1.21
CA TYR A 729 -3.19 12.18 -0.09
C TYR A 729 -2.15 13.29 -0.19
N SER A 730 -1.21 13.30 0.75
CA SER A 730 -0.20 14.34 0.82
C SER A 730 0.79 14.32 -0.35
N GLY A 731 1.49 15.43 -0.58
CA GLY A 731 2.66 15.41 -1.46
C GLY A 731 3.76 14.54 -0.87
N ILE A 732 4.10 14.79 0.40
CA ILE A 732 5.05 13.99 1.18
C ILE A 732 4.37 13.41 2.43
N THR A 733 4.63 12.14 2.70
CA THR A 733 4.36 11.51 3.99
C THR A 733 5.67 11.24 4.72
N VAL A 734 5.82 11.78 5.93
CA VAL A 734 6.86 11.38 6.89
C VAL A 734 6.12 10.76 8.07
N SER A 735 6.27 9.46 8.27
CA SER A 735 5.44 8.73 9.24
C SER A 735 6.23 7.69 10.02
N SER A 736 5.88 7.50 11.28
CA SER A 736 6.39 6.40 12.11
C SER A 736 5.33 5.32 12.36
N LEU A 737 4.32 5.23 11.48
CA LEU A 737 3.29 4.19 11.52
C LEU A 737 3.84 2.89 10.93
N ASP A 738 3.64 1.80 11.65
CA ASP A 738 4.14 0.47 11.30
C ASP A 738 3.18 -0.39 10.48
N PHE A 739 1.96 0.09 10.24
CA PHE A 739 0.94 -0.59 9.46
C PHE A 739 0.65 -2.03 9.93
N GLY A 740 0.94 -2.35 11.20
CA GLY A 740 0.81 -3.69 11.76
C GLY A 740 1.98 -4.64 11.46
N TYR A 741 3.05 -4.15 10.83
CA TYR A 741 4.28 -4.88 10.59
C TYR A 741 5.34 -4.54 11.64
N PRO A 742 6.24 -5.48 11.99
CA PRO A 742 7.50 -5.14 12.65
C PRO A 742 8.24 -4.04 11.87
N MET A 743 8.54 -2.91 12.54
CA MET A 743 9.15 -1.73 11.93
C MET A 743 10.07 -1.02 12.94
N ASN A 744 11.19 -0.49 12.45
CA ASN A 744 11.99 0.51 13.18
C ASN A 744 11.48 1.92 12.88
N GLY A 745 11.33 2.74 13.92
CA GLY A 745 11.00 4.16 13.76
C GLY A 745 12.19 4.98 13.23
N PHE A 746 12.14 6.29 13.43
CA PHE A 746 13.26 7.15 13.07
C PHE A 746 14.42 7.00 14.06
N GLY A 747 15.61 6.78 13.51
CA GLY A 747 16.81 6.44 14.27
C GLY A 747 17.56 7.65 14.85
N PRO A 748 18.83 7.47 15.27
CA PRO A 748 19.63 8.52 15.91
C PRO A 748 20.26 9.51 14.92
N GLY A 749 20.41 9.13 13.65
CA GLY A 749 20.89 10.00 12.58
C GLY A 749 19.74 10.74 11.89
N PRO A 750 20.00 11.88 11.23
CA PRO A 750 18.95 12.65 10.58
C PRO A 750 18.42 11.98 9.32
N THR A 751 17.09 11.97 9.16
CA THR A 751 16.47 11.81 7.83
C THR A 751 16.28 13.19 7.23
N THR A 752 16.86 13.42 6.05
CA THR A 752 16.95 14.74 5.42
C THR A 752 16.11 14.80 4.15
N LEU A 753 15.25 15.79 4.06
CA LEU A 753 14.49 16.17 2.88
C LEU A 753 14.95 17.56 2.46
N GLU A 754 15.43 17.75 1.23
CA GLU A 754 15.98 19.05 0.80
C GLU A 754 15.70 19.41 -0.66
N ASP A 755 15.57 20.69 -0.97
CA ASP A 755 15.34 21.19 -2.34
C ASP A 755 14.09 20.54 -2.98
N ILE A 756 12.91 20.79 -2.42
CA ILE A 756 11.65 20.16 -2.88
C ILE A 756 10.62 21.20 -3.28
N SER A 757 9.97 20.99 -4.43
CA SER A 757 8.76 21.72 -4.84
C SER A 757 7.54 20.82 -4.73
N ILE A 758 6.48 21.31 -4.09
CA ILE A 758 5.20 20.63 -3.93
C ILE A 758 4.10 21.55 -4.44
N GLU A 759 3.43 21.16 -5.52
CA GLU A 759 2.39 21.94 -6.15
C GLU A 759 1.06 21.19 -6.10
N ARG A 760 -0.02 21.85 -5.66
CA ARG A 760 -1.37 21.28 -5.83
C ARG A 760 -1.52 19.87 -5.24
N ALA A 761 -0.77 19.57 -4.19
CA ALA A 761 -0.82 18.30 -3.48
C ALA A 761 -1.75 18.38 -2.26
N GLY A 762 -2.08 17.22 -1.71
CA GLY A 762 -3.11 17.06 -0.69
C GLY A 762 -4.43 16.59 -1.27
N GLY A 763 -5.28 16.03 -0.43
CA GLY A 763 -6.56 15.44 -0.82
C GLY A 763 -7.28 14.89 0.39
N HIS A 764 -8.35 14.12 0.19
CA HIS A 764 -9.07 13.50 1.29
C HIS A 764 -9.08 11.97 1.18
N PHE A 765 -8.98 11.31 2.32
CA PHE A 765 -8.94 9.86 2.45
C PHE A 765 -9.40 9.43 3.85
N TRP A 766 -9.67 8.14 4.06
CA TRP A 766 -10.03 7.56 5.36
C TRP A 766 -11.26 8.20 6.02
N ASN A 767 -12.43 8.05 5.40
CA ASN A 767 -13.71 8.54 5.95
C ASN A 767 -13.69 10.06 6.26
N GLY A 768 -13.08 10.86 5.37
CA GLY A 768 -13.13 12.32 5.43
C GLY A 768 -12.04 12.99 6.27
N GLN A 769 -10.87 12.35 6.40
CA GLN A 769 -9.65 13.06 6.80
C GLN A 769 -9.06 13.80 5.60
N THR A 770 -8.45 14.95 5.85
CA THR A 770 -7.79 15.79 4.85
C THR A 770 -6.29 15.68 5.00
N PHE A 771 -5.57 15.70 3.87
CA PHE A 771 -4.13 15.56 3.80
C PHE A 771 -3.46 16.81 3.20
N PRO A 772 -2.30 17.22 3.73
CA PRO A 772 -1.58 18.45 3.39
C PRO A 772 -0.58 18.29 2.23
N GLY A 773 0.17 19.33 1.89
CA GLY A 773 1.41 19.20 1.11
C GLY A 773 2.44 18.27 1.76
N ILE A 774 2.71 18.43 3.07
CA ILE A 774 3.56 17.51 3.86
C ILE A 774 2.84 17.05 5.12
N TRP A 775 2.67 15.74 5.27
CA TRP A 775 2.12 15.12 6.46
C TRP A 775 3.22 14.55 7.35
N MET A 776 3.31 15.07 8.58
CA MET A 776 4.23 14.58 9.61
C MET A 776 3.43 13.82 10.67
N PHE A 777 3.45 12.49 10.57
CA PHE A 777 2.65 11.61 11.41
C PHE A 777 3.52 10.82 12.40
N SER A 778 3.54 11.27 13.66
CA SER A 778 4.14 10.51 14.75
C SER A 778 3.15 9.47 15.26
N ALA A 779 3.43 8.19 15.02
CA ALA A 779 2.48 7.11 15.24
C ALA A 779 3.04 6.01 16.15
N SER A 780 3.11 4.76 15.68
CA SER A 780 3.37 3.59 16.51
C SER A 780 4.85 3.35 16.82
N LYS A 781 5.77 4.14 16.23
CA LYS A 781 7.20 4.16 16.53
C LYS A 781 7.71 5.57 16.83
N VAL A 782 8.96 5.65 17.33
CA VAL A 782 9.67 6.90 17.59
C VAL A 782 9.69 7.78 16.33
N PHE A 783 9.40 9.07 16.50
CA PHE A 783 9.46 10.11 15.48
C PHE A 783 10.43 11.21 15.92
N GLN A 784 11.61 11.26 15.30
CA GLN A 784 12.66 12.20 15.66
C GLN A 784 13.66 12.44 14.53
N ASN A 785 14.57 13.40 14.72
CA ASN A 785 15.72 13.65 13.84
C ASN A 785 15.32 13.97 12.38
N ILE A 786 14.19 14.65 12.18
CA ILE A 786 13.76 15.03 10.83
C ILE A 786 14.35 16.40 10.47
N ARG A 787 14.95 16.50 9.28
CA ARG A 787 15.48 17.75 8.71
C ARG A 787 14.78 18.00 7.38
N VAL A 788 14.14 19.16 7.25
CA VAL A 788 13.54 19.61 5.99
C VAL A 788 14.17 20.94 5.61
N ASN A 789 14.78 21.06 4.43
CA ASN A 789 15.52 22.25 4.02
C ASN A 789 15.11 22.71 2.63
N ASN A 790 14.90 24.02 2.41
CA ASN A 790 14.60 24.58 1.09
C ASN A 790 13.40 23.88 0.40
N VAL A 791 12.21 24.05 0.96
CA VAL A 791 10.99 23.43 0.44
C VAL A 791 9.93 24.48 0.14
N ASP A 792 9.39 24.43 -1.08
CA ASP A 792 8.32 25.30 -1.54
C ASP A 792 7.03 24.50 -1.69
N ILE A 793 5.96 24.94 -1.01
CA ILE A 793 4.61 24.36 -1.11
C ILE A 793 3.67 25.41 -1.69
N VAL A 794 3.05 25.10 -2.83
CA VAL A 794 2.21 26.04 -3.59
C VAL A 794 0.84 25.43 -3.86
N ASP A 795 -0.21 26.18 -3.53
CA ASP A 795 -1.61 25.86 -3.79
C ASP A 795 -2.03 24.45 -3.28
N PRO A 796 -1.69 24.05 -2.04
CA PRO A 796 -2.07 22.73 -1.53
C PRO A 796 -3.60 22.62 -1.44
N THR A 797 -4.16 21.44 -1.70
CA THR A 797 -5.61 21.19 -1.74
C THR A 797 -6.31 21.61 -0.44
N TYR A 798 -5.68 21.38 0.73
CA TYR A 798 -6.24 21.75 2.02
C TYR A 798 -5.28 22.52 2.93
N SER A 799 -4.05 22.04 3.12
CA SER A 799 -3.09 22.67 4.04
C SER A 799 -1.64 22.44 3.61
N GLY A 800 -0.72 23.30 4.06
CA GLY A 800 0.69 23.21 3.70
C GLY A 800 1.41 22.06 4.42
N ILE A 801 1.61 22.18 5.73
CA ILE A 801 2.22 21.13 6.57
C ILE A 801 1.30 20.79 7.74
N MET A 802 0.98 19.50 7.91
CA MET A 802 0.17 19.00 9.01
C MET A 802 1.01 18.13 9.95
N PHE A 803 0.97 18.43 11.25
CA PHE A 803 1.51 17.61 12.32
C PHE A 803 0.39 16.83 12.99
N GLN A 804 0.59 15.52 13.15
CA GLN A 804 -0.41 14.61 13.74
C GLN A 804 0.27 13.58 14.63
N THR A 805 -0.40 13.19 15.71
CA THR A 805 0.05 12.14 16.63
C THR A 805 -0.99 11.05 16.77
N ASN A 806 -0.58 9.77 16.75
CA ASN A 806 -1.48 8.65 16.98
C ASN A 806 -1.77 8.46 18.47
N TYR A 807 -3.01 8.10 18.78
CA TYR A 807 -3.48 7.80 20.12
C TYR A 807 -4.03 6.38 20.21
N VAL A 808 -3.63 5.67 21.27
CA VAL A 808 -4.18 4.35 21.63
C VAL A 808 -4.71 4.42 23.06
N GLY A 809 -6.01 4.13 23.23
CA GLY A 809 -6.66 4.19 24.54
C GLY A 809 -6.64 5.61 25.16
N GLY A 810 -6.66 6.64 24.33
CA GLY A 810 -6.61 8.05 24.75
C GLY A 810 -5.24 8.52 25.24
N GLN A 811 -4.16 7.79 24.90
CA GLN A 811 -2.78 8.19 25.17
C GLN A 811 -2.04 8.35 23.85
N ALA A 812 -1.33 9.46 23.69
CA ALA A 812 -0.39 9.64 22.59
C ALA A 812 0.71 8.59 22.68
N GLU A 813 1.06 7.96 21.56
CA GLU A 813 2.08 6.90 21.55
C GLU A 813 3.49 7.50 21.59
N PHE A 814 3.83 8.36 20.62
CA PHE A 814 5.12 9.04 20.55
C PHE A 814 4.95 10.52 20.18
N PRO A 815 5.73 11.43 20.79
CA PRO A 815 5.73 12.83 20.38
C PRO A 815 6.55 13.02 19.09
N VAL A 816 6.31 14.12 18.38
CA VAL A 816 7.28 14.67 17.42
C VAL A 816 8.44 15.28 18.21
N ALA A 817 9.64 14.77 18.02
CA ALA A 817 10.84 15.26 18.68
C ALA A 817 11.90 15.68 17.66
N ASP A 818 12.84 16.52 18.07
CA ASP A 818 14.04 16.90 17.30
C ASP A 818 13.78 17.05 15.78
N THR A 819 12.82 17.91 15.43
CA THR A 819 12.38 18.13 14.05
C THR A 819 12.63 19.59 13.71
N ILE A 820 13.43 19.83 12.67
CA ILE A 820 13.86 21.16 12.26
C ILE A 820 13.58 21.34 10.77
N LEU A 821 12.87 22.41 10.45
CA LEU A 821 12.58 22.85 9.09
C LEU A 821 13.27 24.19 8.83
N THR A 822 14.02 24.31 7.75
CA THR A 822 14.79 25.51 7.39
C THR A 822 14.44 25.93 5.98
N ASP A 823 14.26 27.22 5.72
CA ASP A 823 13.98 27.76 4.39
C ASP A 823 12.72 27.13 3.75
N VAL A 824 11.61 27.11 4.49
CA VAL A 824 10.32 26.59 3.99
C VAL A 824 9.44 27.75 3.55
N SER A 825 8.87 27.66 2.34
CA SER A 825 7.81 28.56 1.87
C SER A 825 6.49 27.81 1.69
N ILE A 826 5.39 28.42 2.13
CA ILE A 826 4.03 27.89 1.92
C ILE A 826 3.15 29.01 1.42
N SER A 827 2.52 28.78 0.27
CA SER A 827 1.60 29.73 -0.32
C SER A 827 0.36 29.10 -0.92
N GLY A 828 -0.73 29.87 -0.93
CA GLY A 828 -1.98 29.47 -1.58
C GLY A 828 -2.78 28.42 -0.81
N ALA A 829 -2.54 28.18 0.48
CA ALA A 829 -3.41 27.32 1.27
C ALA A 829 -4.76 28.03 1.52
N GLN A 830 -5.72 27.84 0.62
CA GLN A 830 -7.02 28.51 0.64
C GLN A 830 -8.11 27.63 1.26
N LYS A 831 -9.23 28.26 1.62
CA LYS A 831 -10.45 27.56 2.00
C LYS A 831 -11.00 26.76 0.82
N SER A 832 -11.24 25.46 1.01
CA SER A 832 -11.61 24.54 -0.08
C SER A 832 -13.02 24.78 -0.62
N GLY A 833 -13.93 25.34 0.19
CA GLY A 833 -15.32 25.59 -0.21
C GLY A 833 -16.18 24.32 -0.38
N ASP A 834 -15.63 23.16 -0.05
CA ASP A 834 -16.31 21.86 -0.07
C ASP A 834 -16.68 21.40 1.35
N GLU A 835 -17.04 20.12 1.52
CA GLU A 835 -17.41 19.55 2.82
C GLU A 835 -16.25 19.51 3.84
N TYR A 836 -15.02 19.76 3.42
CA TYR A 836 -13.81 19.79 4.24
C TYR A 836 -13.31 21.21 4.52
N ASP A 837 -14.11 22.26 4.22
CA ASP A 837 -13.73 23.66 4.39
C ASP A 837 -13.19 23.99 5.81
N ASP A 838 -13.80 23.40 6.84
CA ASP A 838 -13.38 23.57 8.24
C ASP A 838 -11.99 22.98 8.55
N LYS A 839 -11.49 22.07 7.71
CA LYS A 839 -10.17 21.42 7.80
C LYS A 839 -9.17 21.94 6.75
N SER A 840 -9.45 23.09 6.15
CA SER A 840 -8.68 23.65 5.04
C SER A 840 -8.20 25.09 5.29
N GLY A 841 -7.28 25.55 4.44
CA GLY A 841 -6.78 26.92 4.40
C GLY A 841 -5.59 27.20 5.33
N PHE A 842 -4.96 26.16 5.87
CA PHE A 842 -3.92 26.28 6.88
C PHE A 842 -2.53 26.19 6.26
N GLY A 843 -1.66 27.18 6.47
CA GLY A 843 -0.24 27.07 6.11
C GLY A 843 0.43 25.96 6.91
N LEU A 844 0.46 26.11 8.24
CA LEU A 844 0.85 25.09 9.21
C LEU A 844 -0.35 24.67 10.05
N TRP A 845 -0.50 23.36 10.30
CA TRP A 845 -1.58 22.82 11.11
C TRP A 845 -1.09 21.79 12.14
N ALA A 846 -1.19 22.12 13.42
CA ALA A 846 -1.11 21.13 14.49
C ALA A 846 -2.50 20.52 14.69
N ASN A 847 -2.73 19.35 14.08
CA ASN A 847 -4.06 18.76 13.99
C ASN A 847 -4.61 18.45 15.39
N GLU A 848 -5.69 19.13 15.77
CA GLU A 848 -6.29 19.04 17.09
C GLU A 848 -7.10 17.76 17.32
N MET A 849 -7.63 17.15 16.24
CA MET A 849 -8.50 15.97 16.28
C MET A 849 -8.70 15.41 14.87
N PRO A 850 -7.86 14.47 14.42
CA PRO A 850 -7.98 13.89 13.08
C PRO A 850 -9.32 13.16 12.87
N GLU A 851 -9.75 12.38 13.87
CA GLU A 851 -10.98 11.60 13.89
C GLU A 851 -11.41 11.26 15.33
N GLU A 852 -12.62 10.68 15.49
CA GLU A 852 -13.14 10.30 16.80
C GLU A 852 -12.22 9.28 17.49
N GLY A 853 -11.83 9.56 18.74
CA GLY A 853 -10.96 8.69 19.54
C GLY A 853 -9.47 9.01 19.44
N GLN A 854 -9.08 9.91 18.52
CA GLN A 854 -7.74 10.48 18.45
C GLN A 854 -7.59 11.70 19.37
N GLY A 855 -6.44 12.38 19.30
CA GLY A 855 -6.14 13.57 20.08
C GLY A 855 -5.26 14.56 19.32
N PRO A 856 -4.90 15.68 19.97
CA PRO A 856 -4.10 16.72 19.34
C PRO A 856 -2.67 16.26 19.07
N ALA A 857 -1.99 16.90 18.12
CA ALA A 857 -0.55 16.69 17.93
C ALA A 857 0.23 16.88 19.25
N VAL A 858 1.29 16.09 19.46
CA VAL A 858 2.14 16.13 20.66
C VAL A 858 3.61 16.29 20.28
N GLY A 859 4.32 17.19 20.95
CA GLY A 859 5.76 17.38 20.76
C GLY A 859 6.14 18.81 20.36
N GLU A 860 7.21 18.95 19.60
CA GLU A 860 7.69 20.25 19.14
C GLU A 860 8.37 20.19 17.79
N VAL A 861 8.37 21.34 17.11
CA VAL A 861 9.06 21.56 15.84
C VAL A 861 9.69 22.96 15.85
N THR A 862 10.84 23.08 15.20
CA THR A 862 11.49 24.38 14.99
C THR A 862 11.57 24.71 13.51
N PHE A 863 11.08 25.89 13.15
CA PHE A 863 11.22 26.50 11.85
C PHE A 863 12.29 27.59 11.88
N ARG A 864 13.12 27.67 10.84
CA ARG A 864 14.10 28.73 10.59
C ARG A 864 13.86 29.32 9.21
N ASN A 865 13.71 30.64 9.11
CA ASN A 865 13.41 31.31 7.85
C ASN A 865 12.14 30.75 7.15
N LEU A 866 11.03 30.70 7.88
CA LEU A 866 9.72 30.31 7.35
C LEU A 866 9.05 31.48 6.61
N GLU A 867 8.62 31.26 5.37
CA GLU A 867 7.81 32.19 4.59
C GLU A 867 6.39 31.65 4.41
N LEU A 868 5.40 32.42 4.85
CA LEU A 868 3.98 32.12 4.66
C LEU A 868 3.34 33.28 3.90
N SER A 869 2.59 32.99 2.84
CA SER A 869 1.92 34.03 2.06
C SER A 869 0.64 33.52 1.43
N ASP A 870 -0.38 34.37 1.31
CA ASP A 870 -1.63 34.03 0.63
C ASP A 870 -2.28 32.71 1.14
N ASN A 871 -2.21 32.46 2.45
CA ASN A 871 -2.94 31.39 3.12
C ASN A 871 -4.19 32.00 3.78
N ALA A 872 -5.26 31.22 3.93
CA ALA A 872 -6.44 31.68 4.66
C ALA A 872 -6.13 31.86 6.16
N GLU A 873 -5.32 30.97 6.72
CA GLU A 873 -4.75 31.05 8.07
C GLU A 873 -3.32 30.50 8.04
N ASP A 874 -2.33 31.32 8.41
CA ASP A 874 -0.91 30.97 8.31
C ASP A 874 -0.52 29.82 9.25
N ILE A 875 -0.93 29.87 10.53
CA ILE A 875 -0.58 28.87 11.54
C ILE A 875 -1.82 28.57 12.39
N ARG A 876 -2.31 27.34 12.29
CA ARG A 876 -3.35 26.80 13.17
C ARG A 876 -2.73 25.87 14.21
N ASN A 877 -2.63 26.35 15.44
CA ASN A 877 -2.28 25.54 16.60
C ASN A 877 -3.16 25.92 17.79
N THR A 878 -4.20 25.12 18.03
CA THR A 878 -5.18 25.34 19.12
C THR A 878 -4.93 24.45 20.34
N THR A 879 -3.81 23.72 20.38
CA THR A 879 -3.44 22.81 21.47
C THR A 879 -2.24 23.34 22.27
N ASP A 880 -2.14 22.93 23.53
CA ASP A 880 -0.96 23.18 24.38
C ASP A 880 0.03 22.01 24.37
N THR A 881 -0.31 20.90 23.71
CA THR A 881 0.52 19.69 23.62
C THR A 881 1.57 19.75 22.51
N PHE A 882 1.46 20.72 21.60
CA PHE A 882 2.38 20.89 20.47
C PHE A 882 2.96 22.30 20.42
N THR A 883 4.29 22.41 20.31
CA THR A 883 4.98 23.72 20.20
C THR A 883 5.54 23.91 18.80
N ILE A 884 5.18 25.03 18.15
CA ILE A 884 5.78 25.48 16.89
C ILE A 884 6.69 26.65 17.21
N ASN A 885 8.00 26.42 17.18
CA ASN A 885 9.01 27.46 17.37
C ASN A 885 9.34 28.06 16.00
N VAL A 886 9.22 29.39 15.84
CA VAL A 886 9.63 30.10 14.62
C VAL A 886 10.80 31.01 14.97
N GLU A 887 11.97 30.69 14.44
CA GLU A 887 13.21 31.46 14.58
C GLU A 887 13.37 32.38 13.35
N GLU A 888 13.75 33.64 13.60
CA GLU A 888 14.01 34.65 12.57
C GLU A 888 15.25 34.36 11.70
#